data_AF-A0A8B7U4B0-F1
#
_entry.id   AF-A0A8B7U4B0-F1
#
_cell.length_a   1.000
_cell.length_b   1.000
_cell.length_c   1.000
_cell.angle_alpha   90.00
_cell.angle_beta   90.00
_cell.angle_gamma   90.00
#
_symmetry.space_group_name_H-M   'P 1'
#
loop_
_entity.id
_entity.type
_entity.pdbx_description
1 polymer ?
#
loop_
_entity_poly.entity_id
_entity_poly.type
_entity_poly.pdbx_seq_one_letter_code
_entity_poly.pdbx_strand_id
1 'polypeptide(L)'
;MDVSLVPAFDAMGSQMSQTSTGQLGAGVQPKPQVYSSLIRSSSRGGEHAACFTELRRNFVNSRPAKLKNLILLVKHWYRHVVAQNKEEEPAGASLPPAYALELLTIFAWEQGCGKDRFNMAQGLRTVLGLVQKHQQLCVYWTVNYGIEDHDMKTHLLGQLRKPRPLVLDPADPTWNVGQGSWELLAQEAAALESQACLMNADGTPVQPWDVMPALLHQTPAGDLDKFIAELLQPNRQFLAQVNKAVNTICSFLRENCFRGSPIKVLKVVKGGSLAKGTALRGCSDADIVVFLSCFSHFSDQGSRRAEIISEIRAQLEACQQEQQFEVKFELSKWENPRVLHFSLTSQTMLGQSVDFDVLPAYDALGQLVPGSRPNPQVYADLIHSYSNTGEFSTCFTELQRDFIATRPTKLKSLIRLVKHWHRQCNKVPKGRGPLPPQHGLELLTVYAWEQGSRDSQFSMATGFRTVLELVTQYRQLCVYWTVNYSTEDETVRDFLKLQLQKPRPIILDPADPTGNLGHNARWDLLAKEAVACMAALCCTGRDGAPIPPWPVKPAPLFMTPSHLLDKFIKDFLQPNKDFLGQVRSAVNIICDFLKENCFRYSPTKVQKVVKGGSAAKGTALKNGSDADIIVFLDSLKSYTSQKEQRSQVIQEIQKQLEACQQEKELEVKFEVSKWKAPRVLSFSLKSKTLNESVDFDVLPAFNALGQLTAVSKSQAYAQLIGLYKSSDVLGGEFSTCFTELQRNFVESRPTKLKDLIRLVKHWYKQCERKLKPKASLPPKYALELLTIYAWEQGSGMNNFDTAGGFRTVLELVTKYEQLCIFWTVNYNFEVELMRKFLLTQIQKTRPVILDPADPTGDVGGGDRWCWNLLAKEAKEWFSSSCFINGSGYPVQPWRVPTVQTPGSCGARVYPVVNETFPVSCHSTLIWQY
;
A
#
# COMPACT_ATOMS: atom_id res chain seq x y z
N MET A 1 -23.92 46.80 29.00
CA MET A 1 -23.13 45.64 29.44
C MET A 1 -24.04 44.86 30.37
N ASP A 2 -24.40 43.62 30.03
CA ASP A 2 -24.96 42.68 31.00
C ASP A 2 -23.78 42.01 31.71
N VAL A 3 -23.71 42.15 33.03
CA VAL A 3 -22.66 41.52 33.86
C VAL A 3 -23.32 40.50 34.76
N SER A 4 -23.09 39.21 34.50
CA SER A 4 -23.48 38.11 35.38
C SER A 4 -22.29 37.67 36.23
N LEU A 5 -22.45 37.66 37.56
CA LEU A 5 -21.46 37.12 38.49
C LEU A 5 -21.63 35.60 38.58
N VAL A 6 -20.55 34.84 38.31
CA VAL A 6 -20.53 33.37 38.39
C VAL A 6 -19.39 32.95 39.34
N PRO A 7 -19.61 32.08 40.33
CA PRO A 7 -18.55 31.55 41.18
C PRO A 7 -17.53 30.75 40.36
N ALA A 8 -16.24 31.03 40.50
CA ALA A 8 -15.16 30.32 39.84
C ALA A 8 -13.91 30.26 40.73
N PHE A 9 -13.12 29.19 40.63
CA PHE A 9 -11.80 29.09 41.23
C PHE A 9 -10.72 29.18 40.14
N ASP A 10 -9.51 29.61 40.50
CA ASP A 10 -8.41 29.74 39.53
C ASP A 10 -7.82 28.37 39.17
N ALA A 11 -7.98 27.97 37.90
CA ALA A 11 -7.44 26.71 37.38
C ALA A 11 -5.90 26.66 37.33
N MET A 12 -5.19 27.79 37.49
CA MET A 12 -3.73 27.88 37.50
C MET A 12 -3.11 27.70 38.89
N GLY A 13 -3.90 27.83 39.96
CA GLY A 13 -3.41 27.80 41.35
C GLY A 13 -2.39 28.90 41.67
N SER A 14 -1.66 28.75 42.79
CA SER A 14 -0.72 29.74 43.34
C SER A 14 0.56 30.02 42.51
N GLN A 15 0.57 29.71 41.21
CA GLN A 15 1.63 30.09 40.28
C GLN A 15 1.62 31.59 39.92
N MET A 16 0.57 32.34 40.28
CA MET A 16 0.53 33.81 40.12
C MET A 16 1.49 34.57 41.06
N SER A 17 2.04 33.96 42.10
CA SER A 17 2.68 34.70 43.20
C SER A 17 4.13 35.13 42.98
N GLN A 18 4.73 34.88 41.80
CA GLN A 18 6.16 35.16 41.56
C GLN A 18 6.50 36.17 40.46
N THR A 19 5.54 36.93 39.92
CA THR A 19 5.87 38.06 39.02
C THR A 19 5.12 39.32 39.41
N SER A 20 5.86 40.31 39.91
CA SER A 20 5.42 41.64 40.40
C SER A 20 4.85 42.57 39.32
N THR A 21 4.40 42.04 38.18
CA THR A 21 3.78 42.80 37.08
C THR A 21 2.46 42.19 36.56
N GLY A 22 1.89 41.17 37.21
CA GLY A 22 0.54 40.67 36.91
C GLY A 22 0.33 40.22 35.45
N GLN A 23 1.40 39.96 34.70
CA GLN A 23 1.37 39.38 33.36
C GLN A 23 1.88 37.94 33.46
N LEU A 24 1.02 36.97 33.14
CA LEU A 24 1.44 35.58 32.90
C LEU A 24 2.53 35.57 31.82
N GLY A 25 3.70 35.02 32.15
CA GLY A 25 4.73 34.70 31.17
C GLY A 25 4.17 33.76 30.10
N ALA A 26 4.51 34.00 28.84
CA ALA A 26 4.10 33.14 27.74
C ALA A 26 4.61 31.69 27.99
N GLY A 27 3.69 30.74 28.17
CA GLY A 27 4.00 29.30 28.21
C GLY A 27 3.67 28.54 29.50
N VAL A 28 3.04 29.15 30.51
CA VAL A 28 2.61 28.40 31.71
C VAL A 28 1.32 27.62 31.41
N GLN A 29 1.42 26.30 31.34
CA GLN A 29 0.28 25.39 31.14
C GLN A 29 -0.30 24.93 32.50
N PRO A 30 -1.63 24.71 32.61
CA PRO A 30 -2.20 24.08 33.79
C PRO A 30 -1.58 22.71 34.06
N LYS A 31 -1.44 22.34 35.33
CA LYS A 31 -0.95 21.01 35.69
C LYS A 31 -1.89 19.94 35.13
N PRO A 32 -1.38 18.81 34.57
CA PRO A 32 -2.22 17.77 33.97
C PRO A 32 -3.37 17.28 34.87
N GLN A 33 -3.16 17.23 36.20
CA GLN A 33 -4.16 16.80 37.18
C GLN A 33 -5.42 17.66 37.20
N VAL A 34 -5.33 18.96 36.84
CA VAL A 34 -6.48 19.86 36.76
C VAL A 34 -7.46 19.35 35.71
N TYR A 35 -6.92 18.94 34.55
CA TYR A 35 -7.71 18.42 33.47
C TYR A 35 -8.20 17.00 33.69
N SER A 36 -7.39 16.11 34.28
CA SER A 36 -7.86 14.76 34.65
C SER A 36 -9.02 14.84 35.66
N SER A 37 -8.98 15.79 36.59
CA SER A 37 -10.07 16.01 37.55
C SER A 37 -11.34 16.55 36.87
N LEU A 38 -11.19 17.52 35.96
CA LEU A 38 -12.28 18.06 35.15
C LEU A 38 -12.96 16.99 34.28
N ILE A 39 -12.18 16.05 33.73
CA ILE A 39 -12.73 14.96 32.91
C ILE A 39 -13.47 13.94 33.79
N ARG A 40 -12.95 13.64 34.99
CA ARG A 40 -13.56 12.68 35.92
C ARG A 40 -14.82 13.21 36.60
N SER A 41 -14.98 14.52 36.74
CA SER A 41 -16.16 15.12 37.39
C SER A 41 -17.48 14.88 36.64
N SER A 42 -17.44 14.41 35.38
CA SER A 42 -18.62 14.14 34.55
C SER A 42 -19.59 15.33 34.41
N SER A 43 -19.09 16.55 34.59
CA SER A 43 -19.84 17.79 34.46
C SER A 43 -20.25 18.07 33.02
N ARG A 44 -21.26 18.92 32.82
CA ARG A 44 -21.68 19.35 31.49
C ARG A 44 -20.53 20.11 30.82
N GLY A 45 -20.33 19.92 29.52
CA GLY A 45 -19.25 20.60 28.79
C GLY A 45 -19.34 22.11 28.93
N GLY A 46 -18.26 22.75 29.39
CA GLY A 46 -18.22 24.19 29.65
C GLY A 46 -18.79 24.65 30.99
N GLU A 47 -19.26 23.73 31.85
CA GLU A 47 -19.79 24.06 33.19
C GLU A 47 -18.77 24.81 34.06
N HIS A 48 -17.48 24.51 33.90
CA HIS A 48 -16.40 25.18 34.63
C HIS A 48 -15.63 26.19 33.77
N ALA A 49 -16.16 26.63 32.62
CA ALA A 49 -15.46 27.52 31.70
C ALA A 49 -14.99 28.83 32.37
N ALA A 50 -15.72 29.32 33.37
CA ALA A 50 -15.36 30.50 34.15
C ALA A 50 -13.98 30.37 34.84
N CYS A 51 -13.58 29.15 35.24
CA CYS A 51 -12.28 28.86 35.86
C CYS A 51 -11.11 29.02 34.87
N PHE A 52 -11.38 29.00 33.56
CA PHE A 52 -10.38 29.11 32.49
C PHE A 52 -10.36 30.49 31.82
N THR A 53 -11.01 31.51 32.42
CA THR A 53 -11.17 32.85 31.82
C THR A 53 -9.84 33.52 31.46
N GLU A 54 -8.84 33.40 32.33
CA GLU A 54 -7.54 34.03 32.08
C GLU A 54 -6.76 33.38 30.94
N LEU A 55 -6.81 32.05 30.83
CA LEU A 55 -6.19 31.31 29.72
C LEU A 55 -6.83 31.70 28.38
N ARG A 56 -8.17 31.82 28.33
CA ARG A 56 -8.89 32.29 27.14
C ARG A 56 -8.52 33.73 26.78
N ARG A 57 -8.45 34.61 27.78
CA ARG A 57 -8.00 36.01 27.61
C ARG A 57 -6.60 36.07 27.01
N ASN A 58 -5.65 35.30 27.56
CA ASN A 58 -4.26 35.29 27.10
C ASN A 58 -4.14 34.70 25.70
N PHE A 59 -4.89 33.64 25.40
CA PHE A 59 -4.95 33.02 24.08
C PHE A 59 -5.27 34.05 22.99
N VAL A 60 -6.34 34.84 23.17
CA VAL A 60 -6.74 35.90 22.22
C VAL A 60 -5.77 37.08 22.25
N ASN A 61 -5.33 37.52 23.44
CA ASN A 61 -4.49 38.70 23.58
C ASN A 61 -3.10 38.54 22.96
N SER A 62 -2.57 37.32 22.92
CA SER A 62 -1.30 37.00 22.26
C SER A 62 -1.33 37.16 20.74
N ARG A 63 -2.51 37.33 20.11
CA ARG A 63 -2.64 37.41 18.65
C ARG A 63 -2.46 38.84 18.10
N PRO A 64 -2.04 39.00 16.83
CA PRO A 64 -1.75 40.30 16.24
C PRO A 64 -2.97 41.23 16.19
N ALA A 65 -2.73 42.56 16.30
CA ALA A 65 -3.80 43.56 16.28
C ALA A 65 -4.69 43.49 15.02
N LYS A 66 -4.08 43.22 13.85
CA LYS A 66 -4.84 43.09 12.59
C LYS A 66 -5.80 41.89 12.60
N LEU A 67 -5.42 40.79 13.25
CA LEU A 67 -6.32 39.64 13.45
C LEU A 67 -7.49 40.00 14.37
N LYS A 68 -7.22 40.74 15.44
CA LYS A 68 -8.29 41.25 16.34
C LYS A 68 -9.29 42.12 15.58
N ASN A 69 -8.83 42.93 14.63
CA ASN A 69 -9.73 43.70 13.75
C ASN A 69 -10.57 42.80 12.84
N LEU A 70 -10.01 41.69 12.32
CA LEU A 70 -10.78 40.72 11.54
C LEU A 70 -11.85 40.02 12.40
N ILE A 71 -11.51 39.66 13.64
CA ILE A 71 -12.48 39.11 14.60
C ILE A 71 -13.64 40.09 14.84
N LEU A 72 -13.34 41.39 15.02
CA LEU A 72 -14.37 42.42 15.18
C LEU A 72 -15.28 42.53 13.94
N LEU A 73 -14.71 42.46 12.74
CA LEU A 73 -15.46 42.48 11.49
C LEU A 73 -16.40 41.27 11.36
N VAL A 74 -15.91 40.07 11.66
CA VAL A 74 -16.74 38.84 11.67
C VAL A 74 -17.84 38.92 12.73
N LYS A 75 -17.54 39.44 13.93
CA LYS A 75 -18.55 39.67 14.99
C LYS A 75 -19.61 40.68 14.57
N HIS A 76 -19.23 41.73 13.84
CA HIS A 76 -20.16 42.72 13.31
C HIS A 76 -21.12 42.08 12.30
N TRP A 77 -20.59 41.30 11.35
CA TRP A 77 -21.41 40.51 10.42
C TRP A 77 -22.35 39.54 11.15
N TYR A 78 -21.85 38.78 12.13
CA TYR A 78 -22.67 37.86 12.92
C TYR A 78 -23.84 38.58 13.62
N ARG A 79 -23.60 39.75 14.21
CA ARG A 79 -24.67 40.54 14.86
C ARG A 79 -25.72 41.01 13.87
N HIS A 80 -25.34 41.33 12.63
CA HIS A 80 -26.27 41.69 11.57
C HIS A 80 -27.19 40.52 11.22
N VAL A 81 -26.63 39.34 11.01
CA VAL A 81 -27.41 38.11 10.74
C VAL A 81 -28.38 37.80 11.90
N VAL A 82 -27.91 37.89 13.15
CA VAL A 82 -28.76 37.69 14.33
C VAL A 82 -29.89 38.72 14.42
N ALA A 83 -29.62 39.98 14.07
CA ALA A 83 -30.64 41.03 14.11
C ALA A 83 -31.74 40.80 13.07
N GLN A 84 -31.38 40.33 11.88
CA GLN A 84 -32.33 40.01 10.80
C GLN A 84 -33.17 38.76 11.10
N ASN A 85 -32.64 37.79 11.87
CA ASN A 85 -33.36 36.56 12.22
C ASN A 85 -34.42 36.72 13.32
N LYS A 86 -34.42 37.84 14.06
CA LYS A 86 -35.37 38.06 15.17
C LYS A 86 -36.82 38.31 14.72
N GLU A 87 -37.07 38.44 13.42
CA GLU A 87 -38.40 38.70 12.86
C GLU A 87 -39.15 37.41 12.44
N GLU A 88 -38.52 36.23 12.43
CA GLU A 88 -39.12 34.96 11.91
C GLU A 88 -38.74 33.67 12.69
N GLU A 89 -38.76 33.62 14.03
CA GLU A 89 -38.54 32.32 14.74
C GLU A 89 -39.83 31.49 14.93
N PRO A 90 -39.88 30.23 14.43
CA PRO A 90 -40.46 29.11 15.15
C PRO A 90 -39.38 28.41 16.01
N ALA A 91 -39.77 27.95 17.19
CA ALA A 91 -38.91 27.32 18.18
C ALA A 91 -38.13 26.10 17.63
N GLY A 92 -36.79 26.12 17.68
CA GLY A 92 -36.04 24.88 17.46
C GLY A 92 -34.52 24.92 17.46
N ALA A 93 -33.83 25.97 16.99
CA ALA A 93 -32.37 25.90 16.88
C ALA A 93 -31.66 27.23 17.14
N SER A 94 -31.02 27.36 18.30
CA SER A 94 -30.19 28.52 18.63
C SER A 94 -28.92 28.54 17.76
N LEU A 95 -28.56 29.74 17.30
CA LEU A 95 -27.29 30.00 16.61
C LEU A 95 -26.10 29.77 17.57
N PRO A 96 -24.92 29.36 17.06
CA PRO A 96 -23.72 29.24 17.87
C PRO A 96 -23.29 30.62 18.42
N PRO A 97 -22.68 30.69 19.61
CA PRO A 97 -22.24 31.95 20.19
C PRO A 97 -21.21 32.66 19.30
N ALA A 98 -21.18 34.00 19.34
CA ALA A 98 -20.19 34.81 18.62
C ALA A 98 -18.72 34.43 18.95
N TYR A 99 -18.50 33.82 20.11
CA TYR A 99 -17.21 33.28 20.51
C TYR A 99 -16.73 32.12 19.62
N ALA A 100 -17.64 31.29 19.10
CA ALA A 100 -17.30 30.24 18.14
C ALA A 100 -16.73 30.82 16.84
N LEU A 101 -17.30 31.93 16.35
CA LEU A 101 -16.84 32.61 15.14
C LEU A 101 -15.50 33.34 15.37
N GLU A 102 -15.26 33.84 16.58
CA GLU A 102 -13.96 34.37 16.99
C GLU A 102 -12.88 33.29 16.94
N LEU A 103 -13.13 32.13 17.54
CA LEU A 103 -12.21 30.99 17.49
C LEU A 103 -12.00 30.49 16.06
N LEU A 104 -13.05 30.43 15.25
CA LEU A 104 -12.96 30.07 13.83
C LEU A 104 -12.10 31.05 13.04
N THR A 105 -12.17 32.35 13.36
CA THR A 105 -11.34 33.39 12.73
C THR A 105 -9.87 33.24 13.09
N ILE A 106 -9.58 32.96 14.36
CA ILE A 106 -8.21 32.68 14.82
C ILE A 106 -7.67 31.43 14.11
N PHE A 107 -8.46 30.36 14.08
CA PHE A 107 -8.12 29.13 13.36
C PHE A 107 -7.84 29.38 11.88
N ALA A 108 -8.72 30.11 11.18
CA ALA A 108 -8.54 30.44 9.77
C ALA A 108 -7.22 31.18 9.50
N TRP A 109 -6.88 32.13 10.39
CA TRP A 109 -5.62 32.86 10.28
C TRP A 109 -4.40 31.97 10.56
N GLU A 110 -4.43 31.18 11.64
CA GLU A 110 -3.32 30.29 12.01
C GLU A 110 -3.03 29.24 10.93
N GLN A 111 -4.08 28.64 10.36
CA GLN A 111 -3.96 27.58 9.37
C GLN A 111 -3.72 28.10 7.94
N GLY A 112 -4.18 29.32 7.64
CA GLY A 112 -4.13 29.89 6.30
C GLY A 112 -2.93 30.82 6.07
N CYS A 113 -2.85 31.90 6.83
CA CYS A 113 -1.89 32.99 6.58
C CYS A 113 -0.72 33.00 7.57
N GLY A 114 -1.00 32.93 8.87
CA GLY A 114 -0.02 32.93 9.95
C GLY A 114 0.88 34.17 10.05
N LYS A 115 0.64 35.22 9.25
CA LYS A 115 1.45 36.44 9.18
C LYS A 115 0.70 37.63 9.76
N ASP A 116 1.45 38.57 10.35
CA ASP A 116 0.89 39.83 10.90
C ASP A 116 0.29 40.74 9.82
N ARG A 117 0.84 40.69 8.61
CA ARG A 117 0.37 41.44 7.44
C ARG A 117 -0.42 40.54 6.50
N PHE A 118 -1.72 40.80 6.38
CA PHE A 118 -2.61 40.08 5.47
C PHE A 118 -3.72 40.97 4.91
N ASN A 119 -4.40 40.54 3.84
CA ASN A 119 -5.55 41.23 3.27
C ASN A 119 -6.84 40.86 4.04
N MET A 120 -7.59 41.88 4.50
CA MET A 120 -8.80 41.68 5.32
C MET A 120 -9.93 40.97 4.57
N ALA A 121 -10.11 41.26 3.28
CA ALA A 121 -11.13 40.62 2.45
C ALA A 121 -10.82 39.13 2.24
N GLN A 122 -9.53 38.78 2.05
CA GLN A 122 -9.10 37.38 2.01
C GLN A 122 -9.42 36.66 3.33
N GLY A 123 -9.10 37.31 4.46
CA GLY A 123 -9.40 36.76 5.79
C GLY A 123 -10.90 36.56 6.03
N LEU A 124 -11.70 37.58 5.73
CA LEU A 124 -13.17 37.51 5.89
C LEU A 124 -13.75 36.40 5.00
N ARG A 125 -13.38 36.35 3.72
CA ARG A 125 -13.84 35.31 2.81
C ARG A 125 -13.47 33.91 3.30
N THR A 126 -12.28 33.74 3.87
CA THR A 126 -11.85 32.45 4.43
C THR A 126 -12.77 32.00 5.55
N VAL A 127 -13.12 32.90 6.48
CA VAL A 127 -14.01 32.58 7.60
C VAL A 127 -15.42 32.25 7.09
N LEU A 128 -15.97 33.04 6.17
CA LEU A 128 -17.29 32.78 5.56
C LEU A 128 -17.32 31.43 4.81
N GLY A 129 -16.25 31.10 4.08
CA GLY A 129 -16.12 29.80 3.42
C GLY A 129 -16.03 28.63 4.40
N LEU A 130 -15.43 28.82 5.58
CA LEU A 130 -15.43 27.83 6.66
C LEU A 130 -16.82 27.66 7.28
N VAL A 131 -17.56 28.75 7.50
CA VAL A 131 -18.97 28.74 7.97
C VAL A 131 -19.85 27.93 7.02
N GLN A 132 -19.73 28.14 5.70
CA GLN A 132 -20.47 27.35 4.70
C GLN A 132 -20.13 25.85 4.77
N LYS A 133 -18.90 25.52 5.15
CA LYS A 133 -18.41 24.13 5.32
C LYS A 133 -18.50 23.64 6.77
N HIS A 134 -19.42 24.19 7.58
CA HIS A 134 -19.55 23.85 9.01
C HIS A 134 -19.66 22.35 9.29
N GLN A 135 -20.29 21.57 8.39
CA GLN A 135 -20.40 20.10 8.50
C GLN A 135 -19.06 19.36 8.46
N GLN A 136 -17.96 20.05 8.18
CA GLN A 136 -16.60 19.49 8.16
C GLN A 136 -15.69 20.12 9.23
N LEU A 137 -16.16 21.13 9.98
CA LEU A 137 -15.32 21.90 10.91
C LEU A 137 -14.97 21.09 12.17
N CYS A 138 -13.67 20.91 12.39
CA CYS A 138 -13.10 20.24 13.56
C CYS A 138 -11.97 21.08 14.17
N VAL A 139 -12.32 22.17 14.82
CA VAL A 139 -11.38 23.15 15.36
C VAL A 139 -11.05 22.81 16.81
N TYR A 140 -9.78 22.67 17.13
CA TYR A 140 -9.27 22.52 18.50
C TYR A 140 -7.81 22.95 18.57
N TRP A 141 -7.33 23.19 19.79
CA TRP A 141 -5.93 23.54 20.06
C TRP A 141 -5.35 22.59 21.09
N THR A 142 -4.04 22.41 21.06
CA THR A 142 -3.31 21.65 22.09
C THR A 142 -2.33 22.53 22.87
N VAL A 143 -2.66 23.83 22.98
CA VAL A 143 -1.77 24.83 23.61
C VAL A 143 -1.84 24.78 25.14
N ASN A 144 -3.01 24.51 25.72
CA ASN A 144 -3.22 24.44 27.16
C ASN A 144 -3.45 23.01 27.66
N TYR A 145 -3.99 22.12 26.82
CA TYR A 145 -4.17 20.70 27.10
C TYR A 145 -3.58 19.87 25.95
N GLY A 146 -2.96 18.74 26.26
CA GLY A 146 -2.21 17.94 25.29
C GLY A 146 -2.53 16.44 25.35
N ILE A 147 -2.06 15.69 24.36
CA ILE A 147 -2.23 14.23 24.26
C ILE A 147 -1.23 13.43 25.09
N GLU A 148 -0.43 14.10 25.92
CA GLU A 148 0.62 13.48 26.74
C GLU A 148 0.03 12.70 27.92
N ASP A 149 -1.07 13.19 28.49
CA ASP A 149 -1.84 12.50 29.53
C ASP A 149 -2.86 11.52 28.91
N HIS A 150 -2.96 10.32 29.50
CA HIS A 150 -3.81 9.25 28.96
C HIS A 150 -5.31 9.57 29.05
N ASP A 151 -5.75 10.17 30.17
CA ASP A 151 -7.15 10.54 30.38
C ASP A 151 -7.55 11.67 29.43
N MET A 152 -6.68 12.69 29.28
CA MET A 152 -6.88 13.78 28.32
C MET A 152 -6.90 13.29 26.88
N LYS A 153 -5.94 12.45 26.47
CA LYS A 153 -5.88 11.89 25.12
C LYS A 153 -7.16 11.13 24.79
N THR A 154 -7.64 10.30 25.72
CA THR A 154 -8.87 9.52 25.55
C THR A 154 -10.09 10.44 25.44
N HIS A 155 -10.21 11.45 26.31
CA HIS A 155 -11.30 12.42 26.26
C HIS A 155 -11.31 13.21 24.95
N LEU A 156 -10.17 13.77 24.54
CA LEU A 156 -10.03 14.55 23.32
C LEU A 156 -10.37 13.70 22.09
N LEU A 157 -9.88 12.46 22.01
CA LEU A 157 -10.28 11.53 20.94
C LEU A 157 -11.78 11.25 20.92
N GLY A 158 -12.43 11.22 22.09
CA GLY A 158 -13.89 11.15 22.22
C GLY A 158 -14.60 12.38 21.67
N GLN A 159 -14.13 13.58 22.01
CA GLN A 159 -14.66 14.85 21.49
C GLN A 159 -14.53 14.93 19.97
N LEU A 160 -13.36 14.55 19.43
CA LEU A 160 -13.05 14.61 17.99
C LEU A 160 -13.95 13.70 17.13
N ARG A 161 -14.70 12.78 17.75
CA ARG A 161 -15.71 11.92 17.09
C ARG A 161 -17.12 12.47 17.12
N LYS A 162 -17.39 13.53 17.88
CA LYS A 162 -18.72 14.13 17.93
C LYS A 162 -19.11 14.71 16.55
N PRO A 163 -20.41 14.81 16.24
CA PRO A 163 -20.88 15.44 15.01
C PRO A 163 -20.28 16.84 14.82
N ARG A 164 -20.02 17.17 13.56
CA ARG A 164 -19.54 18.50 13.16
C ARG A 164 -20.74 19.47 13.13
N PRO A 165 -20.55 20.77 13.38
CA PRO A 165 -19.28 21.44 13.68
C PRO A 165 -18.79 21.18 15.11
N LEU A 166 -17.49 20.94 15.23
CA LEU A 166 -16.78 20.84 16.49
C LEU A 166 -15.80 22.01 16.57
N VAL A 167 -16.00 22.91 17.54
CA VAL A 167 -15.08 23.99 17.88
C VAL A 167 -14.82 23.90 19.38
N LEU A 168 -13.72 23.27 19.76
CA LEU A 168 -13.34 23.12 21.17
C LEU A 168 -12.70 24.41 21.68
N ASP A 169 -13.07 24.80 22.89
CA ASP A 169 -12.43 25.91 23.59
C ASP A 169 -10.93 25.61 23.79
N PRO A 170 -10.03 26.58 23.52
CA PRO A 170 -8.58 26.37 23.62
C PRO A 170 -8.09 26.20 25.07
N ALA A 171 -8.91 26.46 26.09
CA ALA A 171 -8.57 26.33 27.50
C ALA A 171 -9.39 25.24 28.22
N ASP A 172 -10.66 25.01 27.83
CA ASP A 172 -11.53 23.95 28.33
C ASP A 172 -11.80 22.85 27.27
N PRO A 173 -11.12 21.68 27.35
CA PRO A 173 -11.27 20.61 26.37
C PRO A 173 -12.65 19.92 26.39
N THR A 174 -13.48 20.18 27.39
CA THR A 174 -14.83 19.60 27.50
C THR A 174 -15.87 20.41 26.72
N TRP A 175 -15.57 21.67 26.39
CA TRP A 175 -16.53 22.62 25.86
C TRP A 175 -16.46 22.75 24.34
N ASN A 176 -17.45 22.18 23.65
CA ASN A 176 -17.69 22.47 22.23
C ASN A 176 -18.51 23.76 22.12
N VAL A 177 -17.85 24.89 21.89
CA VAL A 177 -18.50 26.19 21.71
C VAL A 177 -19.22 26.31 20.36
N GLY A 178 -18.98 25.37 19.43
CA GLY A 178 -19.61 25.34 18.11
C GLY A 178 -21.02 24.75 18.08
N GLN A 179 -21.57 24.31 19.22
CA GLN A 179 -22.94 23.77 19.29
C GLN A 179 -23.99 24.83 18.91
N GLY A 180 -24.94 24.44 18.06
CA GLY A 180 -25.98 25.31 17.50
C GLY A 180 -26.22 25.02 16.02
N SER A 181 -27.24 25.64 15.43
CA SER A 181 -27.50 25.60 13.99
C SER A 181 -26.59 26.59 13.25
N TRP A 182 -25.89 26.11 12.23
CA TRP A 182 -25.01 26.94 11.38
C TRP A 182 -25.61 27.20 9.99
N GLU A 183 -26.79 26.65 9.70
CA GLU A 183 -27.46 26.70 8.41
C GLU A 183 -27.73 28.14 7.96
N LEU A 184 -28.30 28.97 8.84
CA LEU A 184 -28.55 30.38 8.54
C LEU A 184 -27.25 31.15 8.30
N LEU A 185 -26.23 30.93 9.16
CA LEU A 185 -24.93 31.56 8.98
C LEU A 185 -24.28 31.16 7.65
N ALA A 186 -24.45 29.90 7.22
CA ALA A 186 -23.96 29.42 5.93
C ALA A 186 -24.68 30.06 4.75
N GLN A 187 -26.00 30.22 4.83
CA GLN A 187 -26.80 30.91 3.81
C GLN A 187 -26.38 32.38 3.66
N GLU A 188 -26.30 33.11 4.77
CA GLU A 188 -25.87 34.51 4.79
C GLU A 188 -24.42 34.70 4.36
N ALA A 189 -23.54 33.75 4.72
CA ALA A 189 -22.16 33.73 4.25
C ALA A 189 -22.08 33.58 2.73
N ALA A 190 -22.91 32.71 2.13
CA ALA A 190 -22.98 32.51 0.69
C ALA A 190 -23.54 33.75 -0.03
N ALA A 191 -24.53 34.44 0.55
CA ALA A 191 -25.07 35.68 0.01
C ALA A 191 -24.00 36.80 -0.01
N LEU A 192 -23.21 36.91 1.06
CA LEU A 192 -22.15 37.91 1.18
C LEU A 192 -20.99 37.70 0.19
N GLU A 193 -20.75 36.48 -0.29
CA GLU A 193 -19.66 36.18 -1.26
C GLU A 193 -19.80 36.89 -2.61
N SER A 194 -21.00 37.36 -2.96
CA SER A 194 -21.28 38.09 -4.20
C SER A 194 -21.12 39.62 -4.08
N GLN A 195 -20.84 40.12 -2.87
CA GLN A 195 -20.74 41.56 -2.60
C GLN A 195 -19.39 42.16 -2.99
N ALA A 196 -19.38 43.45 -3.35
CA ALA A 196 -18.20 44.17 -3.85
C ALA A 196 -16.99 44.11 -2.90
N CYS A 197 -17.20 44.00 -1.59
CA CYS A 197 -16.13 43.92 -0.59
C CYS A 197 -15.30 42.62 -0.67
N LEU A 198 -15.79 41.59 -1.39
CA LEU A 198 -15.13 40.31 -1.59
C LEU A 198 -14.72 40.08 -3.06
N MET A 199 -14.72 41.14 -3.87
CA MET A 199 -14.28 41.15 -5.27
C MET A 199 -12.99 41.96 -5.44
N ASN A 200 -12.15 41.55 -6.38
CA ASN A 200 -11.00 42.29 -6.88
C ASN A 200 -11.47 43.39 -7.85
N ALA A 201 -10.58 44.32 -8.19
CA ALA A 201 -10.88 45.43 -9.11
C ALA A 201 -11.28 44.98 -10.54
N ASP A 202 -10.86 43.77 -10.93
CA ASP A 202 -11.21 43.14 -12.21
C ASP A 202 -12.53 42.35 -12.17
N GLY A 203 -13.29 42.45 -11.06
CA GLY A 203 -14.56 41.76 -10.84
C GLY A 203 -14.41 40.28 -10.47
N THR A 204 -13.18 39.77 -10.32
CA THR A 204 -12.95 38.40 -9.87
C THR A 204 -13.06 38.28 -8.35
N PRO A 205 -13.56 37.16 -7.80
CA PRO A 205 -13.63 37.00 -6.35
C PRO A 205 -12.24 36.97 -5.71
N VAL A 206 -12.10 37.63 -4.56
CA VAL A 206 -10.89 37.58 -3.73
C VAL A 206 -10.62 36.12 -3.35
N GLN A 207 -9.37 35.65 -3.47
CA GLN A 207 -9.05 34.26 -3.13
C GLN A 207 -8.96 34.06 -1.61
N PRO A 208 -9.64 33.06 -1.02
CA PRO A 208 -9.51 32.75 0.41
C PRO A 208 -8.13 32.14 0.72
N TRP A 209 -7.74 32.14 1.99
CA TRP A 209 -6.57 31.39 2.44
C TRP A 209 -6.82 29.87 2.32
N ASP A 210 -5.75 29.12 2.03
CA ASP A 210 -5.85 27.66 1.98
C ASP A 210 -5.75 27.05 3.38
N VAL A 211 -6.91 26.78 3.96
CA VAL A 211 -7.08 26.14 5.28
C VAL A 211 -7.33 24.62 5.17
N MET A 212 -7.25 24.04 3.96
CA MET A 212 -7.43 22.59 3.74
C MET A 212 -6.38 21.67 4.43
N PRO A 213 -5.12 22.09 4.69
CA PRO A 213 -4.16 21.28 5.45
C PRO A 213 -4.67 20.78 6.80
N ALA A 214 -5.35 21.65 7.54
CA ALA A 214 -5.88 21.31 8.86
C ALA A 214 -6.99 20.26 8.76
N LEU A 215 -7.85 20.37 7.75
CA LEU A 215 -8.98 19.46 7.58
C LEU A 215 -8.55 18.02 7.33
N LEU A 216 -7.48 17.79 6.55
CA LEU A 216 -6.98 16.42 6.32
C LEU A 216 -6.53 15.77 7.63
N HIS A 217 -5.65 16.43 8.39
CA HIS A 217 -5.14 15.90 9.66
C HIS A 217 -6.23 15.68 10.72
N GLN A 218 -7.33 16.43 10.61
CA GLN A 218 -8.49 16.35 11.50
C GLN A 218 -9.58 15.38 11.02
N THR A 219 -9.49 14.91 9.78
CA THR A 219 -10.45 13.97 9.21
C THR A 219 -10.22 12.59 9.84
N PRO A 220 -11.22 11.97 10.48
CA PRO A 220 -11.09 10.61 10.97
C PRO A 220 -10.72 9.64 9.84
N ALA A 221 -9.87 8.64 10.13
CA ALA A 221 -9.44 7.62 9.16
C ALA A 221 -10.60 6.98 8.37
N GLY A 222 -11.78 6.80 8.99
CA GLY A 222 -12.97 6.24 8.35
C GLY A 222 -13.70 7.17 7.37
N ASP A 223 -13.44 8.48 7.43
CA ASP A 223 -14.15 9.50 6.65
C ASP A 223 -13.32 10.01 5.45
N LEU A 224 -12.14 9.42 5.21
CA LEU A 224 -11.26 9.84 4.11
C LEU A 224 -11.91 9.68 2.73
N ASP A 225 -12.73 8.66 2.51
CA ASP A 225 -13.50 8.53 1.27
C ASP A 225 -14.47 9.71 1.08
N LYS A 226 -15.17 10.12 2.14
CA LYS A 226 -16.07 11.29 2.14
C LYS A 226 -15.29 12.59 1.90
N PHE A 227 -14.18 12.78 2.59
CA PHE A 227 -13.27 13.92 2.40
C PHE A 227 -12.83 14.04 0.93
N ILE A 228 -12.40 12.93 0.31
CA ILE A 228 -11.99 12.93 -1.09
C ILE A 228 -13.15 13.32 -2.00
N ALA A 229 -14.33 12.74 -1.81
CA ALA A 229 -15.51 13.01 -2.65
C ALA A 229 -15.98 14.47 -2.57
N GLU A 230 -16.01 15.06 -1.37
CA GLU A 230 -16.55 16.40 -1.16
C GLU A 230 -15.53 17.52 -1.47
N LEU A 231 -14.25 17.29 -1.16
CA LEU A 231 -13.23 18.34 -1.17
C LEU A 231 -12.19 18.20 -2.28
N LEU A 232 -11.81 16.97 -2.65
CA LEU A 232 -10.71 16.75 -3.58
C LEU A 232 -11.18 16.45 -5.01
N GLN A 233 -12.32 15.79 -5.19
CA GLN A 233 -12.81 15.41 -6.50
C GLN A 233 -13.33 16.66 -7.26
N PRO A 234 -12.90 16.88 -8.51
CA PRO A 234 -13.44 17.97 -9.31
C PRO A 234 -14.92 17.75 -9.65
N ASN A 235 -15.67 18.83 -9.84
CA ASN A 235 -17.09 18.75 -10.16
C ASN A 235 -17.31 18.09 -11.54
N ARG A 236 -18.25 17.14 -11.61
CA ARG A 236 -18.51 16.35 -12.83
C ARG A 236 -19.00 17.20 -14.01
N GLN A 237 -19.86 18.18 -13.75
CA GLN A 237 -20.40 19.06 -14.79
C GLN A 237 -19.28 19.96 -15.34
N PHE A 238 -18.51 20.60 -14.46
CA PHE A 238 -17.36 21.40 -14.87
C PHE A 238 -16.34 20.57 -15.67
N LEU A 239 -16.03 19.34 -15.23
CA LEU A 239 -15.15 18.45 -15.98
C LEU A 239 -15.69 18.10 -17.38
N ALA A 240 -17.00 17.97 -17.55
CA ALA A 240 -17.60 17.74 -18.86
C ALA A 240 -17.40 18.96 -19.79
N GLN A 241 -17.59 20.17 -19.25
CA GLN A 241 -17.35 21.42 -19.98
C GLN A 241 -15.88 21.58 -20.37
N VAL A 242 -14.96 21.33 -19.43
CA VAL A 242 -13.51 21.33 -19.69
C VAL A 242 -13.15 20.29 -20.75
N ASN A 243 -13.67 19.06 -20.66
CA ASN A 243 -13.40 18.03 -21.68
C ASN A 243 -13.89 18.42 -23.07
N LYS A 244 -15.06 19.07 -23.16
CA LYS A 244 -15.60 19.61 -24.43
C LYS A 244 -14.70 20.72 -24.97
N ALA A 245 -14.33 21.70 -24.14
CA ALA A 245 -13.42 22.78 -24.52
C ALA A 245 -12.06 22.26 -25.00
N VAL A 246 -11.46 21.33 -24.26
CA VAL A 246 -10.17 20.71 -24.63
C VAL A 246 -10.28 19.89 -25.91
N ASN A 247 -11.40 19.18 -26.15
CA ASN A 247 -11.63 18.52 -27.44
C ASN A 247 -11.61 19.53 -28.59
N THR A 248 -12.32 20.65 -28.45
CA THR A 248 -12.34 21.73 -29.45
C THR A 248 -10.94 22.29 -29.68
N ILE A 249 -10.19 22.59 -28.61
CA ILE A 249 -8.80 23.09 -28.69
C ILE A 249 -7.90 22.07 -29.40
N CYS A 250 -7.98 20.77 -29.05
CA CYS A 250 -7.18 19.74 -29.69
C CYS A 250 -7.49 19.59 -31.18
N SER A 251 -8.77 19.62 -31.58
CA SER A 251 -9.15 19.59 -33.00
C SER A 251 -8.66 20.83 -33.74
N PHE A 252 -8.81 22.01 -33.14
CA PHE A 252 -8.35 23.27 -33.72
C PHE A 252 -6.83 23.25 -33.96
N LEU A 253 -6.05 22.84 -32.95
CA LEU A 253 -4.60 22.71 -33.08
C LEU A 253 -4.22 21.70 -34.17
N ARG A 254 -4.97 20.60 -34.31
CA ARG A 254 -4.69 19.58 -35.34
C ARG A 254 -4.98 20.08 -36.76
N GLU A 255 -6.00 20.90 -36.94
CA GLU A 255 -6.51 21.31 -38.26
C GLU A 255 -5.91 22.64 -38.76
N ASN A 256 -5.61 23.56 -37.84
CA ASN A 256 -5.22 24.94 -38.17
C ASN A 256 -3.76 25.26 -37.83
N CYS A 257 -3.16 24.59 -36.84
CA CYS A 257 -1.79 24.90 -36.46
C CYS A 257 -0.82 24.53 -37.59
N PHE A 258 0.07 25.46 -37.94
CA PHE A 258 1.02 25.31 -39.04
C PHE A 258 0.37 25.15 -40.43
N ARG A 259 -0.88 25.61 -40.64
CA ARG A 259 -1.51 25.61 -41.95
C ARG A 259 -0.71 26.48 -42.94
N GLY A 260 -0.25 25.89 -44.04
CA GLY A 260 0.61 26.55 -45.02
C GLY A 260 2.12 26.48 -44.72
N SER A 261 2.52 25.79 -43.64
CA SER A 261 3.91 25.47 -43.31
C SER A 261 4.26 24.03 -43.70
N PRO A 262 5.55 23.69 -43.93
CA PRO A 262 5.98 22.30 -44.08
C PRO A 262 5.82 21.46 -42.78
N ILE A 263 5.64 22.11 -41.62
CA ILE A 263 5.41 21.43 -40.34
C ILE A 263 3.98 20.92 -40.28
N LYS A 264 3.79 19.65 -39.92
CA LYS A 264 2.48 19.02 -39.73
C LYS A 264 2.30 18.61 -38.27
N VAL A 265 1.09 18.79 -37.74
CA VAL A 265 0.67 18.18 -36.47
C VAL A 265 0.33 16.72 -36.73
N LEU A 266 1.14 15.81 -36.21
CA LEU A 266 0.97 14.36 -36.37
C LEU A 266 -0.19 13.86 -35.48
N LYS A 267 -0.18 14.25 -34.20
CA LYS A 267 -1.24 13.96 -33.23
C LYS A 267 -1.20 14.95 -32.06
N VAL A 268 -2.32 15.08 -31.37
CA VAL A 268 -2.45 15.88 -30.14
C VAL A 268 -2.96 14.97 -29.03
N VAL A 269 -2.22 14.91 -27.92
CA VAL A 269 -2.47 14.00 -26.80
C VAL A 269 -2.74 14.78 -25.53
N LYS A 270 -3.74 14.33 -24.78
CA LYS A 270 -4.03 14.85 -23.44
C LYS A 270 -3.20 14.10 -22.40
N GLY A 271 -2.43 14.84 -21.62
CA GLY A 271 -1.61 14.37 -20.51
C GLY A 271 -2.04 14.96 -19.17
N GLY A 272 -1.10 15.00 -18.23
CA GLY A 272 -1.32 15.55 -16.90
C GLY A 272 -2.36 14.81 -16.06
N SER A 273 -2.71 15.44 -14.94
CA SER A 273 -3.58 14.86 -13.92
C SER A 273 -5.02 14.68 -14.39
N LEU A 274 -5.49 15.53 -15.30
CA LEU A 274 -6.80 15.40 -15.92
C LEU A 274 -6.92 14.10 -16.73
N ALA A 275 -5.99 13.85 -17.65
CA ALA A 275 -6.04 12.66 -18.51
C ALA A 275 -5.74 11.35 -17.74
N LYS A 276 -4.88 11.42 -16.72
CA LYS A 276 -4.64 10.30 -15.79
C LYS A 276 -5.85 9.99 -14.90
N GLY A 277 -6.81 10.92 -14.80
CA GLY A 277 -7.97 10.80 -13.91
C GLY A 277 -7.64 10.98 -12.44
N THR A 278 -6.61 11.77 -12.12
CA THR A 278 -6.10 12.09 -10.77
C THR A 278 -6.10 13.60 -10.47
N ALA A 279 -6.85 14.37 -11.26
CA ALA A 279 -7.10 15.80 -11.10
C ALA A 279 -7.73 16.15 -9.73
N LEU A 280 -7.34 17.31 -9.18
CA LEU A 280 -7.79 17.86 -7.89
C LEU A 280 -8.67 19.10 -8.10
N ARG A 281 -9.78 19.19 -7.36
CA ARG A 281 -10.71 20.33 -7.41
C ARG A 281 -9.98 21.68 -7.20
N GLY A 282 -10.29 22.65 -8.06
CA GLY A 282 -9.83 24.05 -7.95
C GLY A 282 -8.35 24.31 -8.20
N CYS A 283 -7.54 23.28 -8.47
CA CYS A 283 -6.10 23.41 -8.70
C CYS A 283 -5.58 22.29 -9.61
N SER A 284 -6.33 21.89 -10.64
CA SER A 284 -5.93 20.78 -11.51
C SER A 284 -4.90 21.21 -12.55
N ASP A 285 -3.91 20.35 -12.75
CA ASP A 285 -2.93 20.41 -13.83
C ASP A 285 -3.33 19.44 -14.96
N ALA A 286 -3.21 19.90 -16.20
CA ALA A 286 -3.44 19.12 -17.41
C ALA A 286 -2.40 19.48 -18.47
N ASP A 287 -2.03 18.50 -19.30
CA ASP A 287 -1.06 18.74 -20.37
C ASP A 287 -1.74 18.52 -21.73
N ILE A 288 -1.37 19.33 -22.73
CA ILE A 288 -1.68 19.09 -24.14
C ILE A 288 -0.35 18.93 -24.87
N VAL A 289 -0.07 17.71 -25.30
CA VAL A 289 1.17 17.39 -26.02
C VAL A 289 0.90 17.39 -27.52
N VAL A 290 1.61 18.25 -28.26
CA VAL A 290 1.46 18.43 -29.71
C VAL A 290 2.65 17.76 -30.39
N PHE A 291 2.40 16.67 -31.11
CA PHE A 291 3.43 15.93 -31.82
C PHE A 291 3.61 16.48 -33.23
N LEU A 292 4.85 16.85 -33.59
CA LEU A 292 5.14 17.61 -34.80
C LEU A 292 6.07 16.85 -35.75
N SER A 293 5.80 16.94 -37.06
CA SER A 293 6.59 16.26 -38.10
C SER A 293 7.98 16.85 -38.33
N CYS A 294 8.28 18.02 -37.74
CA CYS A 294 9.58 18.66 -37.84
C CYS A 294 10.62 18.10 -36.87
N PHE A 295 10.21 17.24 -35.92
CA PHE A 295 11.10 16.52 -35.04
C PHE A 295 11.28 15.09 -35.57
N SER A 296 12.51 14.71 -35.89
CA SER A 296 12.89 13.37 -36.34
C SER A 296 13.66 12.60 -35.27
N HIS A 297 14.27 13.31 -34.32
CA HIS A 297 15.02 12.75 -33.19
C HIS A 297 14.64 13.47 -31.89
N PHE A 298 15.01 12.87 -30.75
CA PHE A 298 14.77 13.46 -29.43
C PHE A 298 15.40 14.86 -29.30
N SER A 299 16.64 15.03 -29.77
CA SER A 299 17.40 16.29 -29.72
C SER A 299 16.74 17.47 -30.43
N ASP A 300 15.85 17.21 -31.41
CA ASP A 300 15.26 18.26 -32.24
C ASP A 300 14.28 19.15 -31.47
N GLN A 301 13.75 18.66 -30.34
CA GLN A 301 12.80 19.41 -29.52
C GLN A 301 13.40 20.64 -28.84
N GLY A 302 14.73 20.75 -28.74
CA GLY A 302 15.41 21.84 -28.06
C GLY A 302 15.62 23.08 -28.94
N SER A 303 16.02 22.89 -30.21
CA SER A 303 16.54 23.96 -31.07
C SER A 303 15.46 24.89 -31.63
N ARG A 304 14.24 24.40 -31.85
CA ARG A 304 13.11 25.14 -32.46
C ARG A 304 11.95 25.42 -31.51
N ARG A 305 12.14 25.19 -30.21
CA ARG A 305 11.04 25.21 -29.23
C ARG A 305 10.33 26.56 -29.14
N ALA A 306 11.08 27.67 -29.15
CA ALA A 306 10.52 29.01 -29.03
C ALA A 306 9.63 29.37 -30.24
N GLU A 307 10.12 29.16 -31.46
CA GLU A 307 9.38 29.36 -32.72
C GLU A 307 8.05 28.58 -32.71
N ILE A 308 8.11 27.30 -32.35
CA ILE A 308 6.95 26.42 -32.32
C ILE A 308 5.94 26.84 -31.25
N ILE A 309 6.40 27.23 -30.06
CA ILE A 309 5.52 27.69 -28.98
C ILE A 309 4.85 29.01 -29.34
N SER A 310 5.55 29.94 -30.00
CA SER A 310 4.98 31.19 -30.48
C SER A 310 3.88 30.96 -31.52
N GLU A 311 4.08 30.03 -32.47
CA GLU A 311 3.04 29.65 -33.43
C GLU A 311 1.83 29.01 -32.73
N ILE A 312 2.06 28.05 -31.83
CA ILE A 312 0.95 27.42 -31.06
C ILE A 312 0.18 28.48 -30.27
N ARG A 313 0.86 29.47 -29.68
CA ARG A 313 0.21 30.60 -28.98
C ARG A 313 -0.71 31.38 -29.91
N ALA A 314 -0.22 31.81 -31.07
CA ALA A 314 -1.02 32.55 -32.04
C ALA A 314 -2.29 31.76 -32.45
N GLN A 315 -2.16 30.45 -32.61
CA GLN A 315 -3.27 29.57 -32.96
C GLN A 315 -4.26 29.37 -31.80
N LEU A 316 -3.79 29.35 -30.55
CA LEU A 316 -4.70 29.35 -29.39
C LEU A 316 -5.43 30.68 -29.22
N GLU A 317 -4.79 31.81 -29.51
CA GLU A 317 -5.43 33.14 -29.51
C GLU A 317 -6.52 33.22 -30.59
N ALA A 318 -6.24 32.72 -31.81
CA ALA A 318 -7.24 32.59 -32.87
C ALA A 318 -8.40 31.65 -32.45
N CYS A 319 -8.08 30.49 -31.87
CA CYS A 319 -9.08 29.55 -31.35
C CYS A 319 -10.00 30.21 -30.30
N GLN A 320 -9.42 31.01 -29.40
CA GLN A 320 -10.17 31.75 -28.37
C GLN A 320 -11.15 32.78 -28.98
N GLN A 321 -10.79 33.39 -30.11
CA GLN A 321 -11.63 34.38 -30.81
C GLN A 321 -12.70 33.73 -31.70
N GLU A 322 -12.36 32.65 -32.39
CA GLU A 322 -13.22 32.01 -33.39
C GLU A 322 -14.21 31.01 -32.79
N GLN A 323 -13.89 30.41 -31.64
CA GLN A 323 -14.69 29.35 -31.02
C GLN A 323 -15.45 29.84 -29.80
N GLN A 324 -16.63 29.26 -29.58
CA GLN A 324 -17.45 29.52 -28.39
C GLN A 324 -17.18 28.48 -27.30
N PHE A 325 -16.83 28.94 -26.09
CA PHE A 325 -16.56 28.08 -24.95
C PHE A 325 -17.55 28.32 -23.81
N GLU A 326 -18.03 27.24 -23.20
CA GLU A 326 -18.85 27.27 -21.97
C GLU A 326 -18.02 27.61 -20.70
N VAL A 327 -16.69 27.65 -20.85
CA VAL A 327 -15.72 28.01 -19.82
C VAL A 327 -15.02 29.29 -20.22
N LYS A 328 -14.58 30.06 -19.23
CA LYS A 328 -13.69 31.20 -19.47
C LYS A 328 -12.31 30.65 -19.83
N PHE A 329 -11.87 30.92 -21.06
CA PHE A 329 -10.55 30.55 -21.55
C PHE A 329 -9.61 31.75 -21.40
N GLU A 330 -8.54 31.61 -20.61
CA GLU A 330 -7.55 32.66 -20.37
C GLU A 330 -6.14 32.17 -20.72
N LEU A 331 -5.51 32.79 -21.71
CA LEU A 331 -4.11 32.55 -22.07
C LEU A 331 -3.16 33.35 -21.17
N SER A 332 -2.05 32.72 -20.77
CA SER A 332 -1.02 33.40 -19.98
C SER A 332 -0.38 34.54 -20.76
N LYS A 333 -0.35 35.73 -20.17
CA LYS A 333 0.33 36.91 -20.73
C LYS A 333 1.86 36.80 -20.68
N TRP A 334 2.41 35.84 -19.94
CA TRP A 334 3.85 35.67 -19.80
C TRP A 334 4.39 34.74 -20.88
N GLU A 335 5.41 35.20 -21.61
CA GLU A 335 6.08 34.39 -22.62
C GLU A 335 7.13 33.49 -21.96
N ASN A 336 6.94 32.18 -22.09
CA ASN A 336 7.90 31.18 -21.66
C ASN A 336 8.29 30.34 -22.88
N PRO A 337 9.58 30.34 -23.30
CA PRO A 337 10.02 29.62 -24.50
C PRO A 337 10.05 28.10 -24.32
N ARG A 338 9.67 27.57 -23.16
CA ARG A 338 9.65 26.13 -22.85
C ARG A 338 8.26 25.52 -22.69
N VAL A 339 7.27 26.31 -22.30
CA VAL A 339 5.89 25.84 -22.07
C VAL A 339 4.91 26.97 -22.32
N LEU A 340 3.79 26.66 -22.99
CA LEU A 340 2.68 27.59 -23.14
C LEU A 340 1.60 27.26 -22.12
N HIS A 341 1.15 28.27 -21.39
CA HIS A 341 0.21 28.08 -20.28
C HIS A 341 -1.13 28.77 -20.56
N PHE A 342 -2.23 28.10 -20.22
CA PHE A 342 -3.57 28.69 -20.20
C PHE A 342 -4.46 28.07 -19.12
N SER A 343 -5.53 28.76 -18.75
CA SER A 343 -6.49 28.29 -17.75
C SER A 343 -7.90 28.23 -18.34
N LEU A 344 -8.65 27.19 -17.97
CA LEU A 344 -10.08 27.08 -18.21
C LEU A 344 -10.83 27.18 -16.89
N THR A 345 -11.64 28.23 -16.73
CA THR A 345 -12.35 28.54 -15.48
C THR A 345 -13.86 28.47 -15.68
N SER A 346 -14.59 27.91 -14.71
CA SER A 346 -16.05 27.88 -14.78
C SER A 346 -16.64 29.28 -14.71
N GLN A 347 -17.62 29.57 -15.57
CA GLN A 347 -18.37 30.83 -15.52
C GLN A 347 -19.48 30.81 -14.47
N THR A 348 -19.95 29.62 -14.07
CA THR A 348 -21.09 29.45 -13.16
C THR A 348 -20.70 28.92 -11.78
N MET A 349 -19.56 28.22 -11.67
CA MET A 349 -19.08 27.64 -10.42
C MET A 349 -17.82 28.34 -9.92
N LEU A 350 -17.96 29.18 -8.90
CA LEU A 350 -16.86 29.91 -8.28
C LEU A 350 -15.72 28.97 -7.81
N GLY A 351 -14.48 29.35 -8.11
CA GLY A 351 -13.27 28.65 -7.66
C GLY A 351 -12.95 27.34 -8.39
N GLN A 352 -13.62 27.05 -9.50
CA GLN A 352 -13.31 25.89 -10.36
C GLN A 352 -12.48 26.33 -11.57
N SER A 353 -11.21 25.91 -11.60
CA SER A 353 -10.31 26.09 -12.74
C SER A 353 -9.45 24.86 -12.99
N VAL A 354 -8.99 24.73 -14.24
CA VAL A 354 -7.96 23.77 -14.65
C VAL A 354 -6.91 24.53 -15.44
N ASP A 355 -5.65 24.35 -15.04
CA ASP A 355 -4.49 24.95 -15.67
C ASP A 355 -3.87 23.95 -16.65
N PHE A 356 -3.52 24.44 -17.84
CA PHE A 356 -3.03 23.64 -18.96
C PHE A 356 -1.65 24.09 -19.39
N ASP A 357 -0.76 23.12 -19.55
CA ASP A 357 0.54 23.29 -20.20
C ASP A 357 0.50 22.66 -21.60
N VAL A 358 0.89 23.42 -22.63
CA VAL A 358 0.99 22.94 -24.01
C VAL A 358 2.45 22.74 -24.37
N LEU A 359 2.77 21.51 -24.78
CA LEU A 359 4.14 21.01 -24.91
C LEU A 359 4.35 20.38 -26.30
N PRO A 360 5.25 20.92 -27.15
CA PRO A 360 5.62 20.26 -28.39
C PRO A 360 6.52 19.04 -28.13
N ALA A 361 6.32 17.94 -28.85
CA ALA A 361 7.08 16.70 -28.66
C ALA A 361 7.38 15.94 -29.96
N TYR A 362 8.45 15.15 -29.95
CA TYR A 362 8.82 14.18 -31.00
C TYR A 362 7.95 12.92 -30.85
N ASP A 363 7.41 12.42 -31.97
CA ASP A 363 6.58 11.20 -31.97
C ASP A 363 7.43 9.93 -32.03
N ALA A 364 8.16 9.67 -30.94
CA ALA A 364 9.02 8.49 -30.82
C ALA A 364 8.25 7.15 -30.83
N LEU A 365 6.96 7.17 -30.49
CA LEU A 365 6.13 5.97 -30.38
C LEU A 365 5.36 5.65 -31.65
N GLY A 366 5.15 6.63 -32.54
CA GLY A 366 4.33 6.48 -33.74
C GLY A 366 2.89 6.06 -33.40
N GLN A 367 2.39 5.03 -34.10
CA GLN A 367 1.10 4.42 -33.81
C GLN A 367 1.21 3.37 -32.71
N LEU A 368 0.71 3.69 -31.51
CA LEU A 368 0.70 2.78 -30.38
C LEU A 368 -0.46 1.78 -30.48
N VAL A 369 -0.17 0.48 -30.48
CA VAL A 369 -1.21 -0.55 -30.33
C VAL A 369 -1.49 -0.76 -28.84
N PRO A 370 -2.75 -0.62 -28.36
CA PRO A 370 -3.10 -0.79 -26.96
C PRO A 370 -2.64 -2.15 -26.41
N GLY A 371 -1.95 -2.13 -25.28
CA GLY A 371 -1.46 -3.33 -24.60
C GLY A 371 -0.19 -3.97 -25.20
N SER A 372 0.34 -3.41 -26.29
CA SER A 372 1.65 -3.81 -26.84
C SER A 372 2.79 -2.98 -26.22
N ARG A 373 3.97 -3.59 -26.13
CA ARG A 373 5.18 -2.86 -25.70
C ARG A 373 5.75 -2.06 -26.88
N PRO A 374 6.30 -0.86 -26.64
CA PRO A 374 7.09 -0.14 -27.65
C PRO A 374 8.29 -0.98 -28.15
N ASN A 375 8.73 -0.69 -29.38
CA ASN A 375 9.95 -1.27 -29.92
C ASN A 375 11.16 -0.88 -29.04
N PRO A 376 12.00 -1.82 -28.57
CA PRO A 376 13.16 -1.52 -27.74
C PRO A 376 14.10 -0.47 -28.34
N GLN A 377 14.19 -0.37 -29.68
CA GLN A 377 15.02 0.63 -30.36
C GLN A 377 14.66 2.06 -29.97
N VAL A 378 13.39 2.35 -29.70
CA VAL A 378 12.93 3.68 -29.24
C VAL A 378 13.64 4.09 -27.94
N TYR A 379 13.83 3.13 -27.03
CA TYR A 379 14.51 3.36 -25.77
C TYR A 379 16.03 3.39 -25.93
N ALA A 380 16.60 2.60 -26.84
CA ALA A 380 18.01 2.70 -27.17
C ALA A 380 18.36 4.08 -27.74
N ASP A 381 17.56 4.60 -28.67
CA ASP A 381 17.73 5.95 -29.25
C ASP A 381 17.56 7.05 -28.20
N LEU A 382 16.62 6.87 -27.27
CA LEU A 382 16.45 7.75 -26.11
C LEU A 382 17.70 7.76 -25.22
N ILE A 383 18.27 6.59 -24.93
CA ILE A 383 19.46 6.45 -24.10
C ILE A 383 20.68 7.08 -24.79
N HIS A 384 20.83 6.95 -26.11
CA HIS A 384 21.89 7.63 -26.85
C HIS A 384 21.72 9.16 -26.87
N SER A 385 20.48 9.64 -26.81
CA SER A 385 20.15 11.07 -26.75
C SER A 385 20.12 11.63 -25.31
N TYR A 386 20.36 10.79 -24.30
CA TYR A 386 20.19 11.13 -22.90
C TYR A 386 21.26 12.12 -22.42
N SER A 387 20.82 13.32 -22.05
CA SER A 387 21.67 14.33 -21.40
C SER A 387 21.17 14.67 -19.99
N ASN A 388 19.86 14.90 -19.85
CA ASN A 388 19.21 15.22 -18.59
C ASN A 388 18.12 14.21 -18.23
N THR A 389 17.86 14.06 -16.93
CA THR A 389 16.84 13.14 -16.40
C THR A 389 15.44 13.55 -16.87
N GLY A 390 14.75 12.66 -17.61
CA GLY A 390 13.36 12.85 -18.02
C GLY A 390 13.13 13.97 -19.04
N GLU A 391 14.17 14.44 -19.73
CA GLU A 391 14.12 15.57 -20.67
C GLU A 391 13.06 15.38 -21.76
N PHE A 392 12.90 14.14 -22.22
CA PHE A 392 12.00 13.76 -23.30
C PHE A 392 10.74 13.03 -22.80
N SER A 393 10.41 13.16 -21.51
CA SER A 393 9.26 12.50 -20.90
C SER A 393 7.93 12.80 -21.61
N THR A 394 7.81 13.98 -22.26
CA THR A 394 6.65 14.37 -23.08
C THR A 394 6.42 13.45 -24.29
N CYS A 395 7.45 12.80 -24.82
CA CYS A 395 7.30 11.82 -25.91
C CYS A 395 6.50 10.59 -25.47
N PHE A 396 6.49 10.30 -24.16
CA PHE A 396 5.93 9.10 -23.58
C PHE A 396 4.63 9.37 -22.79
N THR A 397 4.02 10.55 -22.97
CA THR A 397 2.80 10.96 -22.24
C THR A 397 1.65 9.98 -22.41
N GLU A 398 1.49 9.34 -23.57
CA GLU A 398 0.46 8.31 -23.77
C GLU A 398 0.65 7.12 -22.82
N LEU A 399 1.88 6.62 -22.71
CA LEU A 399 2.23 5.51 -21.82
C LEU A 399 2.08 5.90 -20.34
N GLN A 400 2.50 7.11 -19.96
CA GLN A 400 2.33 7.62 -18.59
C GLN A 400 0.85 7.76 -18.22
N ARG A 401 0.03 8.29 -19.14
CA ARG A 401 -1.42 8.41 -18.99
C ARG A 401 -2.03 7.03 -18.78
N ASP A 402 -1.76 6.10 -19.68
CA ASP A 402 -2.41 4.78 -19.70
C ASP A 402 -2.01 3.94 -18.48
N PHE A 403 -0.77 4.09 -18.00
CA PHE A 403 -0.30 3.43 -16.79
C PHE A 403 -1.14 3.80 -15.54
N ILE A 404 -1.64 5.03 -15.44
CA ILE A 404 -2.47 5.50 -14.31
C ILE A 404 -3.96 5.37 -14.62
N ALA A 405 -4.39 5.72 -15.84
CA ALA A 405 -5.80 5.78 -16.21
C ALA A 405 -6.51 4.43 -16.09
N THR A 406 -5.80 3.34 -16.42
CA THR A 406 -6.28 1.95 -16.34
C THR A 406 -6.45 1.44 -14.91
N ARG A 407 -6.01 2.19 -13.89
CA ARG A 407 -6.10 1.75 -12.49
C ARG A 407 -7.48 1.99 -11.88
N PRO A 408 -7.87 1.20 -10.86
CA PRO A 408 -9.18 1.33 -10.22
C PRO A 408 -9.48 2.75 -9.74
N THR A 409 -10.75 3.17 -9.82
CA THR A 409 -11.20 4.50 -9.36
C THR A 409 -10.78 4.78 -7.92
N LYS A 410 -10.84 3.77 -7.05
CA LYS A 410 -10.43 3.89 -5.65
C LYS A 410 -8.93 4.18 -5.50
N LEU A 411 -8.06 3.58 -6.32
CA LEU A 411 -6.63 3.93 -6.33
C LEU A 411 -6.41 5.37 -6.79
N LYS A 412 -7.15 5.83 -7.82
CA LYS A 412 -7.09 7.22 -8.27
C LYS A 412 -7.55 8.21 -7.18
N SER A 413 -8.50 7.81 -6.32
CA SER A 413 -8.88 8.58 -5.13
C SER A 413 -7.75 8.64 -4.09
N LEU A 414 -7.05 7.53 -3.83
CA LEU A 414 -5.87 7.54 -2.96
C LEU A 414 -4.75 8.43 -3.52
N ILE A 415 -4.51 8.40 -4.84
CA ILE A 415 -3.53 9.29 -5.49
C ILE A 415 -3.91 10.76 -5.27
N ARG A 416 -5.19 11.13 -5.40
CA ARG A 416 -5.66 12.49 -5.08
C ARG A 416 -5.34 12.89 -3.64
N LEU A 417 -5.59 12.00 -2.69
CA LEU A 417 -5.29 12.24 -1.28
C LEU A 417 -3.80 12.48 -1.03
N VAL A 418 -2.93 11.65 -1.62
CA VAL A 418 -1.47 11.79 -1.52
C VAL A 418 -0.98 13.08 -2.18
N LYS A 419 -1.50 13.43 -3.36
CA LYS A 419 -1.18 14.68 -4.05
C LYS A 419 -1.61 15.90 -3.26
N HIS A 420 -2.80 15.83 -2.66
CA HIS A 420 -3.31 16.88 -1.79
C HIS A 420 -2.36 17.08 -0.60
N TRP A 421 -2.05 16.02 0.14
CA TRP A 421 -1.07 16.06 1.23
C TRP A 421 0.29 16.63 0.79
N HIS A 422 0.85 16.15 -0.32
CA HIS A 422 2.12 16.66 -0.84
C HIS A 422 2.09 18.18 -1.14
N ARG A 423 1.00 18.68 -1.71
CA ARG A 423 0.82 20.13 -1.95
C ARG A 423 0.80 20.92 -0.65
N GLN A 424 0.23 20.37 0.42
CA GLN A 424 0.23 21.01 1.73
C GLN A 424 1.67 21.13 2.27
N CYS A 425 2.48 20.09 2.12
CA CYS A 425 3.90 20.11 2.51
C CYS A 425 4.71 21.19 1.78
N ASN A 426 4.42 21.43 0.50
CA ASN A 426 5.10 22.45 -0.31
C ASN A 426 4.87 23.90 0.16
N LYS A 427 3.81 24.15 0.94
CA LYS A 427 3.45 25.51 1.39
C LYS A 427 4.16 25.92 2.68
N VAL A 428 4.80 24.98 3.38
CA VAL A 428 5.50 25.25 4.63
C VAL A 428 6.90 25.81 4.31
N PRO A 429 7.30 27.01 4.79
CA PRO A 429 8.60 27.58 4.48
C PRO A 429 9.72 26.74 5.12
N LYS A 430 10.28 25.77 4.39
CA LYS A 430 11.28 24.84 4.94
C LYS A 430 12.44 24.64 3.97
N GLY A 431 13.50 25.44 4.16
CA GLY A 431 14.83 25.24 3.56
C GLY A 431 14.94 25.53 2.06
N ARG A 432 16.18 25.52 1.54
CA ARG A 432 16.45 25.60 0.10
C ARG A 432 16.27 24.21 -0.56
N GLY A 433 15.65 24.17 -1.74
CA GLY A 433 15.53 22.99 -2.62
C GLY A 433 14.09 22.47 -2.80
N PRO A 434 13.76 21.85 -3.96
CA PRO A 434 12.40 21.36 -4.26
C PRO A 434 12.06 20.06 -3.53
N LEU A 435 10.78 19.87 -3.18
CA LEU A 435 10.23 18.56 -2.79
C LEU A 435 10.18 17.62 -4.01
N PRO A 436 10.02 16.30 -3.79
CA PRO A 436 9.89 15.32 -4.87
C PRO A 436 8.75 15.67 -5.84
N PRO A 437 8.90 15.38 -7.14
CA PRO A 437 7.85 15.64 -8.11
C PRO A 437 6.58 14.86 -7.78
N GLN A 438 5.40 15.47 -8.01
CA GLN A 438 4.11 14.84 -7.71
C GLN A 438 3.97 13.47 -8.37
N HIS A 439 4.42 13.36 -9.61
CA HIS A 439 4.38 12.11 -10.37
C HIS A 439 5.13 10.96 -9.66
N GLY A 440 6.25 11.25 -8.99
CA GLY A 440 6.98 10.26 -8.19
C GLY A 440 6.14 9.69 -7.04
N LEU A 441 5.30 10.52 -6.40
CA LEU A 441 4.37 10.07 -5.37
C LEU A 441 3.14 9.35 -5.93
N GLU A 442 2.68 9.71 -7.14
CA GLU A 442 1.64 8.93 -7.85
C GLU A 442 2.14 7.50 -8.08
N LEU A 443 3.37 7.35 -8.61
CA LEU A 443 4.01 6.05 -8.84
C LEU A 443 4.27 5.30 -7.54
N LEU A 444 4.73 5.97 -6.48
CA LEU A 444 4.92 5.35 -5.17
C LEU A 444 3.58 4.84 -4.59
N THR A 445 2.49 5.56 -4.84
CA THR A 445 1.13 5.14 -4.44
C THR A 445 0.67 3.92 -5.23
N VAL A 446 0.92 3.89 -6.54
CA VAL A 446 0.65 2.70 -7.37
C VAL A 446 1.46 1.51 -6.88
N TYR A 447 2.75 1.71 -6.61
CA TYR A 447 3.63 0.68 -6.05
C TYR A 447 3.11 0.14 -4.72
N ALA A 448 2.73 1.03 -3.79
CA ALA A 448 2.15 0.65 -2.50
C ALA A 448 0.92 -0.25 -2.67
N TRP A 449 0.00 0.15 -3.55
CA TRP A 449 -1.20 -0.63 -3.84
C TRP A 449 -0.88 -1.96 -4.54
N GLU A 450 0.01 -1.95 -5.53
CA GLU A 450 0.42 -3.15 -6.28
C GLU A 450 1.15 -4.17 -5.41
N GLN A 451 1.93 -3.75 -4.42
CA GLN A 451 2.63 -4.68 -3.52
C GLN A 451 1.80 -5.06 -2.29
N GLY A 452 0.87 -4.20 -1.87
CA GLY A 452 0.20 -4.30 -0.59
C GLY A 452 -1.23 -4.83 -0.62
N SER A 453 -2.04 -4.42 -1.61
CA SER A 453 -3.47 -4.75 -1.66
C SER A 453 -3.89 -5.38 -2.98
N ARG A 454 -3.70 -4.69 -4.12
CA ARG A 454 -4.28 -5.00 -5.44
C ARG A 454 -5.80 -5.15 -5.48
N ASP A 455 -6.49 -4.89 -4.38
CA ASP A 455 -7.94 -4.94 -4.34
C ASP A 455 -8.50 -3.65 -4.95
N SER A 456 -9.58 -3.77 -5.71
CA SER A 456 -10.36 -2.64 -6.17
C SER A 456 -11.06 -1.91 -5.01
N GLN A 457 -11.28 -2.60 -3.89
CA GLN A 457 -11.85 -2.08 -2.65
C GLN A 457 -10.86 -2.21 -1.49
N PHE A 458 -10.44 -1.09 -0.92
CA PHE A 458 -9.53 -1.06 0.23
C PHE A 458 -9.83 0.14 1.13
N SER A 459 -9.24 0.17 2.33
CA SER A 459 -9.34 1.32 3.24
C SER A 459 -8.41 2.45 2.81
N MET A 460 -8.96 3.66 2.61
CA MET A 460 -8.16 4.85 2.27
C MET A 460 -7.08 5.13 3.31
N ALA A 461 -7.41 4.99 4.59
CA ALA A 461 -6.46 5.25 5.67
C ALA A 461 -5.26 4.29 5.63
N THR A 462 -5.51 2.99 5.43
CA THR A 462 -4.43 1.98 5.29
C THR A 462 -3.55 2.30 4.09
N GLY A 463 -4.16 2.61 2.93
CA GLY A 463 -3.40 2.96 1.72
C GLY A 463 -2.57 4.22 1.90
N PHE A 464 -3.14 5.28 2.47
CA PHE A 464 -2.48 6.55 2.72
C PHE A 464 -1.33 6.38 3.72
N ARG A 465 -1.59 5.69 4.84
CA ARG A 465 -0.60 5.36 5.87
C ARG A 465 0.58 4.56 5.32
N THR A 466 0.34 3.68 4.35
CA THR A 466 1.39 2.91 3.67
C THR A 466 2.30 3.80 2.85
N VAL A 467 1.73 4.74 2.07
CA VAL A 467 2.52 5.67 1.26
C VAL A 467 3.38 6.56 2.15
N LEU A 468 2.81 7.10 3.24
CA LEU A 468 3.56 7.88 4.22
C LEU A 468 4.73 7.09 4.82
N GLU A 469 4.55 5.80 5.09
CA GLU A 469 5.64 4.94 5.58
C GLU A 469 6.75 4.75 4.56
N LEU A 470 6.40 4.52 3.30
CA LEU A 470 7.39 4.38 2.23
C LEU A 470 8.20 5.67 2.06
N VAL A 471 7.56 6.83 2.21
CA VAL A 471 8.25 8.12 2.22
C VAL A 471 9.25 8.21 3.38
N THR A 472 8.94 7.74 4.60
CA THR A 472 9.93 7.74 5.70
C THR A 472 11.10 6.80 5.43
N GLN A 473 10.88 5.76 4.62
CA GLN A 473 11.89 4.80 4.19
C GLN A 473 12.59 5.18 2.88
N TYR A 474 12.54 6.45 2.45
CA TYR A 474 13.06 6.90 1.14
C TYR A 474 14.49 6.44 0.83
N ARG A 475 15.38 6.33 1.83
CA ARG A 475 16.76 5.84 1.65
C ARG A 475 16.86 4.39 1.17
N GLN A 476 15.77 3.64 1.25
CA GLN A 476 15.67 2.25 0.82
C GLN A 476 14.84 2.11 -0.47
N LEU A 477 14.18 3.18 -0.95
CA LEU A 477 13.27 3.08 -2.08
C LEU A 477 14.00 2.76 -3.39
N CYS A 478 13.64 1.63 -3.98
CA CYS A 478 14.05 1.22 -5.32
C CYS A 478 12.84 0.64 -6.04
N VAL A 479 12.20 1.46 -6.87
CA VAL A 479 10.95 1.15 -7.54
C VAL A 479 11.12 1.37 -9.04
N TYR A 480 10.73 0.37 -9.82
CA TYR A 480 10.68 0.44 -11.27
C TYR A 480 9.68 -0.59 -11.81
N TRP A 481 9.29 -0.43 -13.07
CA TRP A 481 8.43 -1.36 -13.78
C TRP A 481 9.09 -1.75 -15.10
N THR A 482 8.76 -2.93 -15.60
CA THR A 482 9.21 -3.41 -16.92
C THR A 482 8.02 -3.58 -17.87
N VAL A 483 7.03 -2.70 -17.73
CA VAL A 483 5.81 -2.75 -18.53
C VAL A 483 6.08 -2.30 -19.96
N ASN A 484 6.80 -1.19 -20.17
CA ASN A 484 7.07 -0.64 -21.50
C ASN A 484 8.51 -0.90 -21.99
N TYR A 485 9.49 -0.90 -21.08
CA TYR A 485 10.88 -1.28 -21.38
C TYR A 485 11.27 -2.55 -20.60
N SER A 486 12.20 -3.34 -21.12
CA SER A 486 12.66 -4.58 -20.49
C SER A 486 14.17 -4.78 -20.65
N THR A 487 14.70 -5.85 -20.05
CA THR A 487 16.12 -6.23 -20.13
C THR A 487 16.45 -7.11 -21.34
N GLU A 488 15.51 -7.25 -22.28
CA GLU A 488 15.69 -8.04 -23.50
C GLU A 488 16.72 -7.39 -24.43
N ASP A 489 16.60 -6.08 -24.64
CA ASP A 489 17.60 -5.29 -25.35
C ASP A 489 18.82 -5.00 -24.46
N GLU A 490 20.01 -5.11 -25.05
CA GLU A 490 21.27 -4.97 -24.34
C GLU A 490 21.53 -3.54 -23.84
N THR A 491 21.30 -2.54 -24.70
CA THR A 491 21.49 -1.12 -24.37
C THR A 491 20.57 -0.71 -23.23
N VAL A 492 19.29 -1.08 -23.32
CA VAL A 492 18.30 -0.79 -22.27
C VAL A 492 18.64 -1.53 -20.98
N ARG A 493 19.01 -2.81 -21.06
CA ARG A 493 19.41 -3.61 -19.89
C ARG A 493 20.58 -2.98 -19.14
N ASP A 494 21.63 -2.59 -19.83
CA ASP A 494 22.83 -2.05 -19.20
C ASP A 494 22.59 -0.66 -18.65
N PHE A 495 21.80 0.17 -19.34
CA PHE A 495 21.35 1.45 -18.80
C PHE A 495 20.50 1.29 -17.53
N LEU A 496 19.56 0.34 -17.50
CA LEU A 496 18.77 0.06 -16.31
C LEU A 496 19.65 -0.38 -15.14
N LYS A 497 20.67 -1.23 -15.37
CA LYS A 497 21.64 -1.59 -14.32
C LYS A 497 22.32 -0.35 -13.75
N LEU A 498 22.76 0.57 -14.61
CA LEU A 498 23.38 1.84 -14.18
C LEU A 498 22.41 2.70 -13.37
N GLN A 499 21.16 2.86 -13.82
CA GLN A 499 20.14 3.61 -13.08
C GLN A 499 19.88 3.01 -11.70
N LEU A 500 19.79 1.68 -11.61
CA LEU A 500 19.46 0.96 -10.37
C LEU A 500 20.62 0.94 -9.35
N GLN A 501 21.84 1.28 -9.77
CA GLN A 501 23.02 1.46 -8.91
C GLN A 501 23.16 2.89 -8.35
N LYS A 502 22.37 3.87 -8.83
CA LYS A 502 22.43 5.25 -8.33
C LYS A 502 22.01 5.34 -6.85
N PRO A 503 22.34 6.45 -6.16
CA PRO A 503 21.87 6.69 -4.80
C PRO A 503 20.34 6.68 -4.71
N ARG A 504 19.82 6.06 -3.66
CA ARG A 504 18.37 6.01 -3.35
C ARG A 504 17.89 7.39 -2.87
N PRO A 505 16.60 7.76 -3.08
CA PRO A 505 15.53 6.94 -3.64
C PRO A 505 15.61 6.83 -5.17
N ILE A 506 15.24 5.66 -5.69
CA ILE A 506 15.08 5.42 -7.12
C ILE A 506 13.63 5.07 -7.37
N ILE A 507 12.96 5.88 -8.19
CA ILE A 507 11.60 5.66 -8.68
C ILE A 507 11.64 5.92 -10.18
N LEU A 508 11.85 4.87 -10.97
CA LEU A 508 11.90 4.99 -12.43
C LEU A 508 10.47 5.08 -12.99
N ASP A 509 10.26 6.05 -13.86
CA ASP A 509 9.01 6.21 -14.59
C ASP A 509 8.75 4.94 -15.45
N PRO A 510 7.57 4.29 -15.34
CA PRO A 510 7.22 3.13 -16.15
C PRO A 510 7.19 3.38 -17.66
N ALA A 511 7.12 4.64 -18.10
CA ALA A 511 7.09 5.05 -19.50
C ALA A 511 8.47 5.47 -20.05
N ASP A 512 9.35 5.97 -19.18
CA ASP A 512 10.66 6.52 -19.53
C ASP A 512 11.76 5.97 -18.58
N PRO A 513 12.64 5.07 -19.05
CA PRO A 513 13.69 4.47 -18.21
C PRO A 513 14.76 5.48 -17.76
N THR A 514 14.82 6.67 -18.38
CA THR A 514 15.73 7.75 -18.01
C THR A 514 15.18 8.64 -16.90
N GLY A 515 13.87 8.60 -16.66
CA GLY A 515 13.13 9.42 -15.70
C GLY A 515 13.16 8.88 -14.28
N ASN A 516 14.28 9.04 -13.57
CA ASN A 516 14.32 8.78 -12.13
C ASN A 516 13.70 9.93 -11.32
N LEU A 517 12.47 9.73 -10.85
CA LEU A 517 11.68 10.71 -10.09
C LEU A 517 12.06 10.78 -8.59
N GLY A 518 13.00 9.95 -8.15
CA GLY A 518 13.51 9.97 -6.77
C GLY A 518 14.71 10.91 -6.56
N HIS A 519 15.45 11.22 -7.63
CA HIS A 519 16.75 11.91 -7.52
C HIS A 519 16.62 13.41 -7.20
N ASN A 520 17.64 14.00 -6.55
CA ASN A 520 17.79 15.44 -6.30
C ASN A 520 16.59 16.17 -5.67
N ALA A 521 15.84 15.51 -4.80
CA ALA A 521 14.69 16.08 -4.11
C ALA A 521 14.77 15.98 -2.58
N ARG A 522 14.11 16.89 -1.87
CA ARG A 522 14.08 16.96 -0.40
C ARG A 522 13.12 15.94 0.23
N TRP A 523 13.38 14.66 -0.01
CA TRP A 523 12.64 13.55 0.63
C TRP A 523 12.75 13.55 2.14
N ASP A 524 13.82 14.10 2.71
CA ASP A 524 14.01 14.27 4.15
C ASP A 524 12.96 15.19 4.78
N LEU A 525 12.56 16.26 4.11
CA LEU A 525 11.49 17.15 4.57
C LEU A 525 10.14 16.45 4.49
N LEU A 526 9.87 15.79 3.35
CA LEU A 526 8.63 15.06 3.14
C LEU A 526 8.48 13.90 4.14
N ALA A 527 9.58 13.23 4.52
CA ALA A 527 9.59 12.20 5.55
C ALA A 527 9.23 12.75 6.94
N LYS A 528 9.68 13.96 7.31
CA LYS A 528 9.28 14.60 8.58
C LYS A 528 7.79 14.90 8.61
N GLU A 529 7.25 15.45 7.52
CA GLU A 529 5.81 15.69 7.40
C GLU A 529 5.02 14.38 7.41
N ALA A 530 5.55 13.31 6.82
CA ALA A 530 4.92 12.01 6.85
C ALA A 530 4.82 11.49 8.30
N VAL A 531 5.88 11.61 9.11
CA VAL A 531 5.84 11.24 10.54
C VAL A 531 4.75 12.01 11.29
N ALA A 532 4.64 13.32 11.08
CA ALA A 532 3.60 14.14 11.71
C ALA A 532 2.19 13.71 11.26
N CYS A 533 1.99 13.48 9.96
CA CYS A 533 0.71 13.07 9.39
C CYS A 533 0.28 11.66 9.85
N MET A 534 1.23 10.75 10.06
CA MET A 534 0.96 9.40 10.60
C MET A 534 0.44 9.42 12.05
N ALA A 535 0.71 10.48 12.80
CA ALA A 535 0.16 10.68 14.15
C ALA A 535 -1.20 11.41 14.17
N ALA A 536 -1.68 11.89 13.03
CA ALA A 536 -2.92 12.64 12.90
C ALA A 536 -4.16 11.73 12.79
N LEU A 537 -5.37 12.30 12.94
CA LEU A 537 -6.64 11.54 12.98
C LEU A 537 -6.89 10.71 11.72
N CYS A 538 -6.40 11.17 10.58
CA CYS A 538 -6.51 10.46 9.30
C CYS A 538 -5.74 9.12 9.28
N CYS A 539 -4.82 8.93 10.21
CA CYS A 539 -3.98 7.73 10.35
C CYS A 539 -4.15 7.01 11.70
N THR A 540 -5.14 7.38 12.52
CA THR A 540 -5.42 6.73 13.82
C THR A 540 -6.82 6.09 13.85
N GLY A 541 -6.91 4.91 14.44
CA GLY A 541 -8.15 4.16 14.64
C GLY A 541 -9.05 4.72 15.74
N ARG A 542 -10.24 4.10 15.91
CA ARG A 542 -11.23 4.46 16.94
C ARG A 542 -10.80 4.11 18.37
N ASP A 543 -9.69 3.44 18.55
CA ASP A 543 -9.06 3.15 19.83
C ASP A 543 -7.85 4.06 20.08
N GLY A 544 -7.54 4.96 19.12
CA GLY A 544 -6.32 5.77 19.14
C GLY A 544 -5.07 4.99 18.72
N ALA A 545 -5.20 3.72 18.31
CA ALA A 545 -4.08 2.95 17.76
C ALA A 545 -3.75 3.45 16.35
N PRO A 546 -2.47 3.42 15.94
CA PRO A 546 -2.10 3.73 14.56
C PRO A 546 -2.78 2.76 13.59
N ILE A 547 -3.28 3.28 12.46
CA ILE A 547 -3.79 2.44 11.38
C ILE A 547 -2.63 1.59 10.85
N PRO A 548 -2.79 0.25 10.74
CA PRO A 548 -1.72 -0.59 10.24
C PRO A 548 -1.51 -0.35 8.73
N PRO A 549 -0.26 -0.22 8.25
CA PRO A 549 0.06 -0.11 6.83
C PRO A 549 -0.13 -1.45 6.11
N TRP A 550 -0.17 -1.45 4.78
CA TRP A 550 0.07 -2.65 3.99
C TRP A 550 1.52 -3.12 4.17
N PRO A 551 1.79 -4.44 4.09
CA PRO A 551 3.13 -4.99 4.24
C PRO A 551 3.97 -4.82 2.95
N VAL A 552 4.17 -3.56 2.54
CA VAL A 552 4.91 -3.18 1.35
C VAL A 552 6.38 -2.99 1.72
N LYS A 553 7.27 -3.51 0.88
CA LYS A 553 8.72 -3.36 1.05
C LYS A 553 9.18 -2.12 0.27
N PRO A 554 10.18 -1.37 0.73
CA PRO A 554 10.71 -0.22 0.00
C PRO A 554 11.50 -0.63 -1.26
N ALA A 555 11.98 -1.87 -1.33
CA ALA A 555 12.63 -2.45 -2.49
C ALA A 555 12.12 -3.88 -2.75
N PRO A 556 11.89 -4.28 -4.01
CA PRO A 556 11.60 -5.67 -4.39
C PRO A 556 12.76 -6.61 -4.05
N LEU A 557 12.45 -7.90 -3.80
CA LEU A 557 13.47 -8.95 -3.58
C LEU A 557 14.55 -8.94 -4.66
N PHE A 558 14.16 -8.82 -5.94
CA PHE A 558 15.05 -8.80 -7.10
C PHE A 558 16.17 -7.73 -7.01
N MET A 559 15.96 -6.67 -6.23
CA MET A 559 16.91 -5.59 -6.04
C MET A 559 17.69 -5.67 -4.72
N THR A 560 17.36 -6.64 -3.86
CA THR A 560 18.06 -6.85 -2.59
C THR A 560 19.45 -7.43 -2.86
N PRO A 561 20.54 -6.73 -2.48
CA PRO A 561 21.90 -7.26 -2.57
C PRO A 561 22.06 -8.57 -1.82
N SER A 562 22.95 -9.45 -2.29
CA SER A 562 23.15 -10.79 -1.71
C SER A 562 23.35 -10.77 -0.18
N HIS A 563 24.19 -9.86 0.32
CA HIS A 563 24.53 -9.73 1.74
C HIS A 563 23.38 -9.20 2.62
N LEU A 564 22.30 -8.70 2.02
CA LEU A 564 21.09 -8.22 2.72
C LEU A 564 19.94 -9.24 2.67
N LEU A 565 20.10 -10.40 2.02
CA LEU A 565 19.02 -11.39 1.93
C LEU A 565 18.59 -11.92 3.28
N ASP A 566 19.51 -12.13 4.22
CA ASP A 566 19.18 -12.58 5.57
C ASP A 566 18.37 -11.55 6.36
N LYS A 567 18.79 -10.28 6.26
CA LYS A 567 18.02 -9.16 6.82
C LYS A 567 16.65 -9.07 6.16
N PHE A 568 16.56 -9.24 4.85
CA PHE A 568 15.30 -9.22 4.11
C PHE A 568 14.36 -10.33 4.55
N ILE A 569 14.87 -11.54 4.79
CA ILE A 569 14.08 -12.66 5.32
C ILE A 569 13.55 -12.29 6.70
N LYS A 570 14.42 -11.85 7.61
CA LYS A 570 14.05 -11.49 8.99
C LYS A 570 13.01 -10.38 9.04
N ASP A 571 13.22 -9.29 8.30
CA ASP A 571 12.39 -8.09 8.39
C ASP A 571 11.03 -8.30 7.68
N PHE A 572 11.01 -9.07 6.59
CA PHE A 572 9.87 -9.08 5.67
C PHE A 572 9.25 -10.44 5.36
N LEU A 573 9.94 -11.56 5.61
CA LEU A 573 9.42 -12.90 5.31
C LEU A 573 9.10 -13.69 6.57
N GLN A 574 9.81 -13.47 7.67
CA GLN A 574 9.55 -14.14 8.93
C GLN A 574 8.31 -13.54 9.60
N PRO A 575 7.33 -14.35 10.03
CA PRO A 575 6.18 -13.87 10.78
C PRO A 575 6.59 -13.29 12.14
N ASN A 576 5.81 -12.35 12.67
CA ASN A 576 6.05 -11.79 14.00
C ASN A 576 5.94 -12.87 15.10
N LYS A 577 6.86 -12.88 16.06
CA LYS A 577 6.93 -13.91 17.11
C LYS A 577 5.70 -13.90 18.03
N ASP A 578 5.22 -12.71 18.40
CA ASP A 578 4.07 -12.57 19.30
C ASP A 578 2.81 -13.03 18.58
N PHE A 579 2.62 -12.59 17.32
CA PHE A 579 1.51 -13.06 16.49
C PHE A 579 1.53 -14.58 16.28
N LEU A 580 2.70 -15.20 16.07
CA LEU A 580 2.81 -16.66 16.02
C LEU A 580 2.42 -17.34 17.34
N GLY A 581 2.70 -16.70 18.48
CA GLY A 581 2.23 -17.14 19.79
C GLY A 581 0.70 -17.12 19.89
N GLN A 582 0.07 -16.02 19.46
CA GLN A 582 -1.38 -15.85 19.43
C GLN A 582 -2.05 -16.87 18.50
N VAL A 583 -1.52 -17.06 17.29
CA VAL A 583 -1.97 -18.07 16.33
C VAL A 583 -1.83 -19.47 16.92
N ARG A 584 -0.71 -19.79 17.57
CA ARG A 584 -0.52 -21.09 18.22
C ARG A 584 -1.56 -21.35 19.31
N SER A 585 -1.85 -20.35 20.13
CA SER A 585 -2.88 -20.42 21.18
C SER A 585 -4.27 -20.66 20.56
N ALA A 586 -4.65 -19.84 19.57
CA ALA A 586 -5.93 -19.99 18.87
C ALA A 586 -6.08 -21.36 18.19
N VAL A 587 -5.03 -21.84 17.52
CA VAL A 587 -5.03 -23.17 16.89
C VAL A 587 -5.13 -24.28 17.92
N ASN A 588 -4.52 -24.16 19.12
CA ASN A 588 -4.73 -25.15 20.19
C ASN A 588 -6.21 -25.22 20.58
N ILE A 589 -6.85 -24.07 20.83
CA ILE A 589 -8.26 -23.99 21.18
C ILE A 589 -9.14 -24.61 20.08
N ILE A 590 -8.85 -24.29 18.81
CA ILE A 590 -9.58 -24.86 17.67
C ILE A 590 -9.36 -26.38 17.58
N CYS A 591 -8.12 -26.86 17.76
CA CYS A 591 -7.84 -28.30 17.75
C CYS A 591 -8.56 -29.05 18.88
N ASP A 592 -8.62 -28.48 20.08
CA ASP A 592 -9.31 -29.08 21.23
C ASP A 592 -10.82 -29.07 21.02
N PHE A 593 -11.36 -27.97 20.48
CA PHE A 593 -12.76 -27.89 20.05
C PHE A 593 -13.09 -28.97 19.00
N LEU A 594 -12.23 -29.14 17.99
CA LEU A 594 -12.41 -30.16 16.96
C LEU A 594 -12.42 -31.56 17.56
N LYS A 595 -11.55 -31.86 18.51
CA LYS A 595 -11.48 -33.17 19.18
C LYS A 595 -12.69 -33.47 20.04
N GLU A 596 -13.11 -32.50 20.86
CA GLU A 596 -14.05 -32.75 21.96
C GLU A 596 -15.51 -32.42 21.61
N ASN A 597 -15.73 -31.43 20.74
CA ASN A 597 -17.05 -30.83 20.54
C ASN A 597 -17.58 -31.00 19.11
N CYS A 598 -16.71 -31.03 18.10
CA CYS A 598 -17.13 -31.01 16.69
C CYS A 598 -18.03 -32.18 16.28
N PHE A 599 -17.91 -33.35 16.92
CA PHE A 599 -18.77 -34.51 16.61
C PHE A 599 -19.52 -35.02 17.85
N ARG A 600 -19.74 -34.17 18.86
CA ARG A 600 -20.34 -34.55 20.15
C ARG A 600 -21.72 -35.21 20.03
N TYR A 601 -22.49 -34.84 19.01
CA TYR A 601 -23.84 -35.37 18.74
C TYR A 601 -23.87 -36.37 17.57
N SER A 602 -22.71 -36.83 17.12
CA SER A 602 -22.54 -37.78 16.00
C SER A 602 -21.93 -39.10 16.51
N PRO A 603 -22.19 -40.24 15.86
CA PRO A 603 -21.48 -41.48 16.14
C PRO A 603 -19.98 -41.43 15.75
N THR A 604 -19.57 -40.45 14.96
CA THR A 604 -18.18 -40.25 14.55
C THR A 604 -17.34 -39.67 15.70
N LYS A 605 -16.13 -40.19 15.91
CA LYS A 605 -15.15 -39.68 16.87
C LYS A 605 -13.88 -39.22 16.17
N VAL A 606 -13.31 -38.13 16.68
CA VAL A 606 -11.98 -37.65 16.27
C VAL A 606 -10.92 -38.48 16.99
N GLN A 607 -10.14 -39.23 16.23
CA GLN A 607 -9.05 -40.06 16.76
C GLN A 607 -7.83 -39.21 17.12
N LYS A 608 -7.45 -38.29 16.22
CA LYS A 608 -6.33 -37.36 16.41
C LYS A 608 -6.49 -36.13 15.51
N VAL A 609 -5.87 -35.03 15.92
CA VAL A 609 -5.77 -33.80 15.10
C VAL A 609 -4.30 -33.43 14.97
N VAL A 610 -3.84 -33.23 13.75
CA VAL A 610 -2.44 -32.98 13.42
C VAL A 610 -2.31 -31.63 12.73
N LYS A 611 -1.33 -30.84 13.17
CA LYS A 611 -0.98 -29.57 12.51
C LYS A 611 0.03 -29.86 11.40
N GLY A 612 -0.30 -29.44 10.19
CA GLY A 612 0.49 -29.56 8.97
C GLY A 612 0.76 -28.20 8.31
N GLY A 613 1.09 -28.24 7.02
CA GLY A 613 1.36 -27.04 6.23
C GLY A 613 2.62 -26.27 6.65
N SER A 614 2.76 -25.06 6.11
CA SER A 614 3.95 -24.23 6.26
C SER A 614 4.19 -23.79 7.70
N ALA A 615 3.12 -23.54 8.46
CA ALA A 615 3.22 -23.12 9.86
C ALA A 615 3.80 -24.24 10.74
N ALA A 616 3.30 -25.48 10.62
CA ALA A 616 3.80 -26.61 11.40
C ALA A 616 5.22 -27.02 10.99
N LYS A 617 5.55 -26.92 9.69
CA LYS A 617 6.92 -27.17 9.18
C LYS A 617 7.93 -26.09 9.59
N GLY A 618 7.46 -24.94 10.09
CA GLY A 618 8.30 -23.79 10.44
C GLY A 618 8.80 -23.00 9.22
N THR A 619 8.11 -23.07 8.09
CA THR A 619 8.44 -22.40 6.81
C THR A 619 7.36 -21.40 6.36
N ALA A 620 6.50 -20.97 7.30
CA ALA A 620 5.50 -19.94 7.06
C ALA A 620 6.16 -18.58 6.76
N LEU A 621 5.60 -17.90 5.75
CA LEU A 621 5.79 -16.49 5.41
C LEU A 621 4.92 -15.57 6.29
N LYS A 622 5.40 -14.35 6.50
CA LYS A 622 4.72 -13.27 7.24
C LYS A 622 3.29 -13.00 6.75
N ASN A 623 3.06 -13.10 5.43
CA ASN A 623 1.75 -12.81 4.83
C ASN A 623 1.32 -13.83 3.76
N GLY A 624 0.12 -14.38 3.94
CA GLY A 624 -0.51 -15.35 3.05
C GLY A 624 0.23 -16.69 3.03
N SER A 625 0.47 -17.22 4.23
CA SER A 625 0.91 -18.59 4.47
C SER A 625 -0.27 -19.52 4.66
N ASP A 626 -0.10 -20.73 4.14
CA ASP A 626 -0.95 -21.90 4.28
C ASP A 626 -0.51 -22.72 5.51
N ALA A 627 -1.46 -23.06 6.35
CA ALA A 627 -1.30 -24.00 7.45
C ALA A 627 -2.39 -25.06 7.35
N ASP A 628 -2.10 -26.30 7.72
CA ASP A 628 -3.09 -27.37 7.60
C ASP A 628 -3.49 -27.88 8.98
N ILE A 629 -4.77 -28.20 9.17
CA ILE A 629 -5.28 -28.94 10.31
C ILE A 629 -5.89 -30.23 9.78
N ILE A 630 -5.20 -31.34 10.02
CA ILE A 630 -5.65 -32.67 9.59
C ILE A 630 -6.46 -33.30 10.71
N VAL A 631 -7.71 -33.65 10.41
CA VAL A 631 -8.65 -34.26 11.38
C VAL A 631 -8.82 -35.73 11.03
N PHE A 632 -8.29 -36.61 11.88
CA PHE A 632 -8.41 -38.05 11.69
C PHE A 632 -9.66 -38.58 12.40
N LEU A 633 -10.51 -39.26 11.65
CA LEU A 633 -11.84 -39.68 12.11
C LEU A 633 -11.95 -41.20 12.11
N ASP A 634 -12.61 -41.75 13.12
CA ASP A 634 -12.83 -43.18 13.21
C ASP A 634 -13.83 -43.70 12.17
N SER A 635 -14.72 -42.86 11.65
CA SER A 635 -15.68 -43.20 10.58
C SER A 635 -15.01 -43.44 9.23
N LEU A 636 -13.84 -42.85 8.99
CA LEU A 636 -13.03 -43.08 7.81
C LEU A 636 -12.20 -44.34 8.01
N LYS A 637 -12.63 -45.46 7.43
CA LYS A 637 -12.02 -46.79 7.64
C LYS A 637 -10.97 -47.18 6.60
N SER A 638 -10.92 -46.47 5.48
CA SER A 638 -10.02 -46.74 4.35
C SER A 638 -9.76 -45.47 3.54
N TYR A 639 -8.73 -45.50 2.68
CA TYR A 639 -8.49 -44.44 1.70
C TYR A 639 -9.72 -44.14 0.84
N THR A 640 -10.41 -45.18 0.36
CA THR A 640 -11.64 -45.02 -0.43
C THR A 640 -12.75 -44.32 0.35
N SER A 641 -12.99 -44.72 1.62
CA SER A 641 -14.01 -44.08 2.46
C SER A 641 -13.71 -42.59 2.72
N GLN A 642 -12.42 -42.21 2.84
CA GLN A 642 -12.03 -40.80 2.95
C GLN A 642 -12.40 -40.01 1.69
N LYS A 643 -12.30 -40.60 0.51
CA LYS A 643 -12.69 -39.94 -0.76
C LYS A 643 -14.21 -39.78 -0.85
N GLU A 644 -14.97 -40.80 -0.47
CA GLU A 644 -16.43 -40.85 -0.59
C GLU A 644 -17.14 -39.96 0.45
N GLN A 645 -16.67 -39.98 1.70
CA GLN A 645 -17.36 -39.30 2.82
C GLN A 645 -16.82 -37.88 3.10
N ARG A 646 -15.78 -37.44 2.37
CA ARG A 646 -15.06 -36.16 2.60
C ARG A 646 -15.99 -34.97 2.73
N SER A 647 -16.92 -34.86 1.79
CA SER A 647 -17.80 -33.69 1.65
C SER A 647 -18.75 -33.56 2.83
N GLN A 648 -19.33 -34.67 3.28
CA GLN A 648 -20.24 -34.71 4.43
C GLN A 648 -19.51 -34.31 5.71
N VAL A 649 -18.30 -34.85 5.90
CA VAL A 649 -17.45 -34.52 7.05
C VAL A 649 -17.08 -33.04 7.07
N ILE A 650 -16.67 -32.47 5.93
CA ILE A 650 -16.29 -31.06 5.81
C ILE A 650 -17.47 -30.14 6.14
N GLN A 651 -18.68 -30.49 5.69
CA GLN A 651 -19.89 -29.71 5.99
C GLN A 651 -20.18 -29.67 7.49
N GLU A 652 -20.03 -30.79 8.20
CA GLU A 652 -20.22 -30.82 9.64
C GLU A 652 -19.13 -30.00 10.35
N ILE A 653 -17.86 -30.16 9.97
CA ILE A 653 -16.76 -29.36 10.55
C ILE A 653 -17.01 -27.86 10.32
N GLN A 654 -17.47 -27.45 9.14
CA GLN A 654 -17.77 -26.05 8.84
C GLN A 654 -18.84 -25.50 9.78
N LYS A 655 -19.97 -26.20 9.91
CA LYS A 655 -21.07 -25.81 10.79
C LYS A 655 -20.58 -25.61 12.23
N GLN A 656 -19.73 -26.51 12.72
CA GLN A 656 -19.23 -26.47 14.09
C GLN A 656 -18.18 -25.38 14.29
N LEU A 657 -17.30 -25.13 13.31
CA LEU A 657 -16.34 -24.03 13.37
C LEU A 657 -17.03 -22.66 13.30
N GLU A 658 -18.10 -22.52 12.53
CA GLU A 658 -18.92 -21.30 12.52
C GLU A 658 -19.56 -21.03 13.89
N ALA A 659 -20.03 -22.07 14.59
CA ALA A 659 -20.51 -21.95 15.97
C ALA A 659 -19.37 -21.60 16.95
N CYS A 660 -18.22 -22.25 16.83
CA CYS A 660 -17.03 -21.96 17.63
C CYS A 660 -16.57 -20.49 17.47
N GLN A 661 -16.63 -19.96 16.25
CA GLN A 661 -16.30 -18.56 15.96
C GLN A 661 -17.22 -17.57 16.71
N GLN A 662 -18.47 -17.93 16.94
CA GLN A 662 -19.43 -17.08 17.68
C GLN A 662 -19.27 -17.20 19.20
N GLU A 663 -18.89 -18.38 19.69
CA GLU A 663 -18.79 -18.67 21.13
C GLU A 663 -17.43 -18.28 21.74
N LYS A 664 -16.33 -18.47 21.00
CA LYS A 664 -14.98 -18.32 21.54
C LYS A 664 -14.39 -16.94 21.23
N GLU A 665 -14.01 -16.22 22.27
CA GLU A 665 -13.20 -15.01 22.13
C GLU A 665 -11.71 -15.38 22.00
N LEU A 666 -11.11 -15.03 20.85
CA LEU A 666 -9.71 -15.28 20.56
C LEU A 666 -8.93 -13.96 20.50
N GLU A 667 -7.64 -14.01 20.82
CA GLU A 667 -6.73 -12.86 20.69
C GLU A 667 -6.54 -12.40 19.23
N VAL A 668 -6.83 -13.29 18.28
CA VAL A 668 -6.83 -13.04 16.84
C VAL A 668 -8.27 -12.89 16.32
N LYS A 669 -8.44 -12.21 15.18
CA LYS A 669 -9.70 -12.28 14.44
C LYS A 669 -9.78 -13.62 13.73
N PHE A 670 -10.85 -14.36 13.98
CA PHE A 670 -11.12 -15.66 13.39
C PHE A 670 -12.25 -15.53 12.36
N GLU A 671 -11.95 -15.86 11.10
CA GLU A 671 -12.86 -15.72 9.97
C GLU A 671 -12.93 -17.04 9.18
N VAL A 672 -14.02 -17.79 9.32
CA VAL A 672 -14.30 -18.99 8.52
C VAL A 672 -14.72 -18.58 7.11
N SER A 673 -14.15 -19.25 6.10
CA SER A 673 -14.49 -18.99 4.69
C SER A 673 -15.94 -19.38 4.41
N LYS A 674 -16.66 -18.47 3.75
CA LYS A 674 -18.02 -18.75 3.26
C LYS A 674 -18.04 -19.59 1.99
N TRP A 675 -16.88 -19.81 1.37
CA TRP A 675 -16.76 -20.59 0.15
C TRP A 675 -16.91 -22.09 0.44
N LYS A 676 -17.89 -22.73 -0.20
CA LYS A 676 -18.12 -24.18 -0.07
C LYS A 676 -17.25 -24.92 -1.08
N ALA A 677 -16.11 -25.45 -0.64
CA ALA A 677 -15.30 -26.39 -1.43
C ALA A 677 -15.51 -27.83 -0.93
N PRO A 678 -15.76 -28.81 -1.82
CA PRO A 678 -16.06 -30.18 -1.41
C PRO A 678 -14.84 -30.94 -0.84
N ARG A 679 -13.63 -30.39 -1.01
CA ARG A 679 -12.36 -31.05 -0.63
C ARG A 679 -11.62 -30.41 0.54
N VAL A 680 -11.90 -29.15 0.86
CA VAL A 680 -11.19 -28.40 1.90
C VAL A 680 -12.11 -27.37 2.54
N LEU A 681 -11.97 -27.18 3.85
CA LEU A 681 -12.56 -26.05 4.56
C LEU A 681 -11.45 -25.08 4.92
N SER A 682 -11.58 -23.81 4.56
CA SER A 682 -10.56 -22.81 4.86
C SER A 682 -11.05 -21.79 5.90
N PHE A 683 -10.16 -21.30 6.74
CA PHE A 683 -10.40 -20.13 7.61
C PHE A 683 -9.14 -19.28 7.74
N SER A 684 -9.27 -18.03 8.16
CA SER A 684 -8.13 -17.14 8.39
C SER A 684 -8.06 -16.71 9.85
N LEU A 685 -6.85 -16.70 10.41
CA LEU A 685 -6.53 -16.05 11.68
C LEU A 685 -5.74 -14.78 11.38
N LYS A 686 -6.28 -13.63 11.76
CA LYS A 686 -5.69 -12.31 11.50
C LYS A 686 -5.32 -11.62 12.79
N SER A 687 -4.18 -10.95 12.83
CA SER A 687 -3.82 -10.12 13.97
C SER A 687 -4.84 -8.98 14.14
N LYS A 688 -5.17 -8.63 15.38
CA LYS A 688 -6.02 -7.47 15.68
C LYS A 688 -5.27 -6.14 15.52
N THR A 689 -3.93 -6.17 15.66
CA THR A 689 -3.07 -4.97 15.72
C THR A 689 -2.07 -4.90 14.57
N LEU A 690 -1.60 -6.04 14.06
CA LEU A 690 -0.68 -6.14 12.93
C LEU A 690 -1.44 -6.45 11.64
N ASN A 691 -0.88 -6.07 10.50
CA ASN A 691 -1.38 -6.51 9.20
C ASN A 691 -0.76 -7.86 8.80
N GLU A 692 -0.96 -8.87 9.63
CA GLU A 692 -0.50 -10.24 9.42
C GLU A 692 -1.68 -11.22 9.50
N SER A 693 -1.65 -12.25 8.64
CA SER A 693 -2.66 -13.29 8.61
C SER A 693 -2.07 -14.65 8.24
N VAL A 694 -2.67 -15.70 8.79
CA VAL A 694 -2.41 -17.09 8.42
C VAL A 694 -3.71 -17.73 7.98
N ASP A 695 -3.69 -18.34 6.79
CA ASP A 695 -4.81 -19.05 6.22
C ASP A 695 -4.64 -20.54 6.55
N PHE A 696 -5.70 -21.14 7.06
CA PHE A 696 -5.74 -22.53 7.50
C PHE A 696 -6.68 -23.34 6.62
N ASP A 697 -6.23 -24.51 6.20
CA ASP A 697 -7.04 -25.53 5.55
C ASP A 697 -7.29 -26.68 6.52
N VAL A 698 -8.56 -27.03 6.72
CA VAL A 698 -9.00 -28.15 7.54
C VAL A 698 -9.36 -29.32 6.62
N LEU A 699 -8.66 -30.44 6.82
CA LEU A 699 -8.69 -31.59 5.92
C LEU A 699 -8.97 -32.88 6.71
N PRO A 700 -10.09 -33.57 6.45
CA PRO A 700 -10.33 -34.86 7.08
C PRO A 700 -9.48 -35.96 6.43
N ALA A 701 -8.98 -36.88 7.24
CA ALA A 701 -8.09 -37.95 6.78
C ALA A 701 -8.38 -39.32 7.45
N PHE A 702 -8.15 -40.38 6.70
CA PHE A 702 -8.07 -41.75 7.23
C PHE A 702 -6.75 -41.93 7.99
N ASN A 703 -6.82 -42.51 9.18
CA ASN A 703 -5.65 -42.78 10.02
C ASN A 703 -4.88 -44.03 9.59
N ALA A 704 -4.33 -44.00 8.38
CA ALA A 704 -3.62 -45.13 7.79
C ALA A 704 -2.42 -45.61 8.63
N LEU A 705 -1.76 -44.70 9.35
CA LEU A 705 -0.57 -45.02 10.15
C LEU A 705 -0.91 -45.60 11.53
N GLY A 706 -2.14 -45.43 12.03
CA GLY A 706 -2.54 -45.88 13.37
C GLY A 706 -1.56 -45.41 14.45
N GLN A 707 -1.02 -46.37 15.21
CA GLN A 707 0.17 -46.17 16.04
C GLN A 707 1.42 -46.30 15.16
N LEU A 708 2.30 -45.30 15.20
CA LEU A 708 3.42 -45.17 14.27
C LEU A 708 4.50 -46.25 14.49
N THR A 709 4.36 -47.39 13.82
CA THR A 709 5.30 -48.52 13.86
C THR A 709 5.80 -48.86 12.46
N ALA A 710 6.92 -49.59 12.34
CA ALA A 710 7.43 -50.04 11.04
C ALA A 710 6.42 -50.93 10.30
N VAL A 711 5.71 -51.80 11.05
CA VAL A 711 4.69 -52.72 10.51
C VAL A 711 3.49 -51.95 9.97
N SER A 712 2.92 -51.01 10.75
CA SER A 712 1.77 -50.23 10.30
C SER A 712 2.10 -49.34 9.09
N LYS A 713 3.31 -48.77 9.05
CA LYS A 713 3.80 -48.00 7.90
C LYS A 713 3.88 -48.85 6.62
N SER A 714 4.47 -50.05 6.70
CA SER A 714 4.58 -50.96 5.55
C SER A 714 3.20 -51.40 5.03
N GLN A 715 2.26 -51.70 5.94
CA GLN A 715 0.89 -52.07 5.57
C GLN A 715 0.15 -50.90 4.92
N ALA A 716 0.27 -49.68 5.48
CA ALA A 716 -0.35 -48.47 4.94
C ALA A 716 0.10 -48.20 3.50
N TYR A 717 1.41 -48.34 3.21
CA TYR A 717 1.93 -48.18 1.85
C TYR A 717 1.52 -49.31 0.91
N ALA A 718 1.50 -50.56 1.37
CA ALA A 718 1.05 -51.67 0.54
C ALA A 718 -0.41 -51.49 0.09
N GLN A 719 -1.30 -51.07 0.99
CA GLN A 719 -2.69 -50.75 0.67
C GLN A 719 -2.80 -49.55 -0.29
N LEU A 720 -2.02 -48.49 -0.06
CA LEU A 720 -1.99 -47.32 -0.92
C LEU A 720 -1.52 -47.65 -2.34
N ILE A 721 -0.44 -48.42 -2.46
CA ILE A 721 0.10 -48.87 -3.76
C ILE A 721 -0.90 -49.77 -4.48
N GLY A 722 -1.56 -50.67 -3.75
CA GLY A 722 -2.63 -51.51 -4.29
C GLY A 722 -3.74 -50.67 -4.91
N LEU A 723 -4.24 -49.68 -4.17
CA LEU A 723 -5.27 -48.75 -4.64
C LEU A 723 -4.81 -47.90 -5.83
N TYR A 724 -3.59 -47.37 -5.78
CA TYR A 724 -3.01 -46.56 -6.85
C TYR A 724 -2.89 -47.34 -8.16
N LYS A 725 -2.60 -48.65 -8.10
CA LYS A 725 -2.50 -49.51 -9.29
C LYS A 725 -3.85 -49.97 -9.82
N SER A 726 -4.86 -50.08 -8.98
CA SER A 726 -6.17 -50.64 -9.33
C SER A 726 -7.24 -49.59 -9.66
N SER A 727 -6.91 -48.30 -9.55
CA SER A 727 -7.87 -47.20 -9.76
C SER A 727 -7.22 -46.00 -10.42
N ASP A 728 -8.02 -45.13 -11.05
CA ASP A 728 -7.57 -43.84 -11.64
C ASP A 728 -7.30 -42.76 -10.58
N VAL A 729 -6.78 -43.15 -9.41
CA VAL A 729 -6.46 -42.21 -8.34
C VAL A 729 -5.18 -41.45 -8.67
N LEU A 730 -5.26 -40.12 -8.63
CA LEU A 730 -4.11 -39.25 -8.79
C LEU A 730 -3.09 -39.49 -7.66
N GLY A 731 -1.81 -39.55 -8.01
CA GLY A 731 -0.73 -39.67 -7.03
C GLY A 731 -0.76 -38.51 -6.03
N GLY A 732 -0.64 -38.82 -4.73
CA GLY A 732 -0.72 -37.84 -3.65
C GLY A 732 -2.15 -37.47 -3.19
N GLU A 733 -3.21 -38.08 -3.73
CA GLU A 733 -4.61 -37.84 -3.30
C GLU A 733 -4.83 -38.07 -1.79
N PHE A 734 -4.03 -38.97 -1.19
CA PHE A 734 -4.09 -39.33 0.23
C PHE A 734 -2.89 -38.82 1.04
N SER A 735 -2.16 -37.83 0.53
CA SER A 735 -1.01 -37.23 1.21
C SER A 735 -1.33 -36.72 2.62
N THR A 736 -2.59 -36.33 2.88
CA THR A 736 -3.07 -35.92 4.22
C THR A 736 -2.96 -37.03 5.27
N CYS A 737 -3.01 -38.31 4.88
CA CYS A 737 -2.80 -39.44 5.78
C CYS A 737 -1.37 -39.49 6.34
N PHE A 738 -0.41 -38.87 5.65
CA PHE A 738 1.02 -38.93 5.95
C PHE A 738 1.60 -37.58 6.40
N THR A 739 0.75 -36.60 6.72
CA THR A 739 1.19 -35.25 7.11
C THR A 739 2.13 -35.22 8.31
N GLU A 740 2.02 -36.16 9.26
CA GLU A 740 2.98 -36.26 10.37
C GLU A 740 4.40 -36.55 9.88
N LEU A 741 4.54 -37.45 8.90
CA LEU A 741 5.83 -37.78 8.29
C LEU A 741 6.38 -36.61 7.48
N GLN A 742 5.53 -35.92 6.71
CA GLN A 742 5.91 -34.71 5.97
C GLN A 742 6.39 -33.60 6.90
N ARG A 743 5.67 -33.36 8.01
CA ARG A 743 6.04 -32.36 9.01
C ARG A 743 7.39 -32.70 9.61
N ASN A 744 7.56 -33.92 10.13
CA ASN A 744 8.78 -34.34 10.82
C ASN A 744 10.01 -34.27 9.89
N PHE A 745 9.85 -34.54 8.59
CA PHE A 745 10.91 -34.43 7.60
C PHE A 745 11.47 -33.00 7.45
N VAL A 746 10.60 -31.98 7.55
CA VAL A 746 11.00 -30.56 7.41
C VAL A 746 11.31 -29.91 8.77
N GLU A 747 10.59 -30.31 9.83
CA GLU A 747 10.71 -29.74 11.16
C GLU A 747 12.10 -29.93 11.77
N SER A 748 12.74 -31.07 11.50
CA SER A 748 14.10 -31.38 11.95
C SER A 748 15.21 -30.56 11.28
N ARG A 749 14.88 -29.77 10.25
CA ARG A 749 15.88 -29.04 9.45
C ARG A 749 16.33 -27.73 10.09
N PRO A 750 17.57 -27.26 9.83
CA PRO A 750 18.12 -26.04 10.43
C PRO A 750 17.28 -24.80 10.14
N THR A 751 17.24 -23.85 11.08
CA THR A 751 16.52 -22.58 10.93
C THR A 751 16.95 -21.82 9.68
N LYS A 752 18.25 -21.81 9.37
CA LYS A 752 18.80 -21.16 8.17
C LYS A 752 18.27 -21.76 6.86
N LEU A 753 18.06 -23.08 6.81
CA LEU A 753 17.42 -23.73 5.67
C LEU A 753 15.94 -23.34 5.56
N LYS A 754 15.22 -23.26 6.69
CA LYS A 754 13.83 -22.78 6.71
C LYS A 754 13.73 -21.33 6.22
N ASP A 755 14.73 -20.49 6.51
CA ASP A 755 14.85 -19.12 6.00
C ASP A 755 15.05 -19.10 4.47
N LEU A 756 15.92 -19.96 3.94
CA LEU A 756 16.07 -20.14 2.49
C LEU A 756 14.76 -20.62 1.82
N ILE A 757 14.05 -21.57 2.43
CA ILE A 757 12.75 -22.04 1.94
C ILE A 757 11.75 -20.87 1.87
N ARG A 758 11.69 -20.00 2.90
CA ARG A 758 10.85 -18.80 2.86
C ARG A 758 11.23 -17.87 1.70
N LEU A 759 12.52 -17.69 1.44
CA LEU A 759 12.99 -16.88 0.33
C LEU A 759 12.53 -17.44 -1.02
N VAL A 760 12.72 -18.74 -1.25
CA VAL A 760 12.28 -19.44 -2.46
C VAL A 760 10.76 -19.38 -2.62
N LYS A 761 10.00 -19.59 -1.54
CA LYS A 761 8.53 -19.45 -1.57
C LYS A 761 8.09 -18.04 -1.89
N HIS A 762 8.79 -17.03 -1.38
CA HIS A 762 8.50 -15.64 -1.70
C HIS A 762 8.74 -15.34 -3.18
N TRP A 763 9.88 -15.78 -3.73
CA TRP A 763 10.17 -15.70 -5.17
C TRP A 763 9.12 -16.44 -6.01
N TYR A 764 8.77 -17.67 -5.62
CA TYR A 764 7.74 -18.45 -6.30
C TYR A 764 6.39 -17.73 -6.30
N LYS A 765 5.98 -17.12 -5.17
CA LYS A 765 4.75 -16.30 -5.09
C LYS A 765 4.81 -15.07 -5.99
N GLN A 766 5.99 -14.49 -6.23
CA GLN A 766 6.15 -13.42 -7.22
C GLN A 766 5.97 -13.94 -8.65
N CYS A 767 6.48 -15.13 -8.96
CA CYS A 767 6.27 -15.80 -10.25
C CYS A 767 4.80 -16.16 -10.47
N GLU A 768 4.11 -16.72 -9.47
CA GLU A 768 2.67 -16.99 -9.52
C GLU A 768 1.88 -15.72 -9.85
N ARG A 769 2.21 -14.58 -9.22
CA ARG A 769 1.53 -13.31 -9.53
C ARG A 769 1.72 -12.86 -10.98
N LYS A 770 2.85 -13.19 -11.61
CA LYS A 770 3.17 -12.83 -13.00
C LYS A 770 2.56 -13.82 -14.00
N LEU A 771 2.47 -15.11 -13.64
CA LEU A 771 2.19 -16.21 -14.56
C LEU A 771 0.83 -16.91 -14.38
N LYS A 772 0.21 -16.87 -13.18
CA LYS A 772 -0.97 -17.67 -12.83
C LYS A 772 -2.21 -17.47 -13.72
N PRO A 773 -2.48 -16.31 -14.34
CA PRO A 773 -3.56 -16.20 -15.32
C PRO A 773 -3.34 -17.04 -16.58
N LYS A 774 -2.14 -17.59 -16.80
CA LYS A 774 -1.69 -18.19 -18.06
C LYS A 774 -1.27 -19.65 -17.94
N ALA A 775 -1.10 -20.21 -16.74
CA ALA A 775 -0.50 -21.54 -16.56
C ALA A 775 -0.72 -22.19 -15.17
N SER A 776 -0.66 -23.52 -15.15
CA SER A 776 -0.61 -24.35 -13.94
C SER A 776 0.84 -24.57 -13.51
N LEU A 777 1.31 -23.82 -12.51
CA LEU A 777 2.66 -23.94 -11.96
C LEU A 777 2.77 -25.11 -10.96
N PRO A 778 3.97 -25.67 -10.73
CA PRO A 778 4.17 -26.78 -9.80
C PRO A 778 3.80 -26.40 -8.35
N PRO A 779 3.35 -27.35 -7.52
CA PRO A 779 2.96 -27.03 -6.14
C PRO A 779 4.14 -26.44 -5.36
N LYS A 780 3.87 -25.48 -4.45
CA LYS A 780 4.90 -24.85 -3.60
C LYS A 780 5.78 -25.89 -2.89
N TYR A 781 5.17 -27.01 -2.47
CA TYR A 781 5.86 -28.09 -1.80
C TYR A 781 6.98 -28.73 -2.64
N ALA A 782 6.85 -28.76 -3.97
CA ALA A 782 7.93 -29.19 -4.86
C ALA A 782 9.18 -28.32 -4.73
N LEU A 783 9.00 -26.99 -4.59
CA LEU A 783 10.11 -26.06 -4.40
C LEU A 783 10.69 -26.13 -2.97
N GLU A 784 9.88 -26.46 -1.97
CA GLU A 784 10.39 -26.76 -0.61
C GLU A 784 11.31 -27.98 -0.64
N LEU A 785 10.87 -29.08 -1.25
CA LEU A 785 11.65 -30.30 -1.41
C LEU A 785 12.90 -30.09 -2.26
N LEU A 786 12.79 -29.35 -3.36
CA LEU A 786 13.95 -29.00 -4.20
C LEU A 786 14.98 -28.17 -3.43
N THR A 787 14.53 -27.27 -2.54
CA THR A 787 15.42 -26.48 -1.68
C THR A 787 16.12 -27.35 -0.64
N ILE A 788 15.40 -28.29 -0.03
CA ILE A 788 16.00 -29.27 0.91
C ILE A 788 17.04 -30.12 0.18
N TYR A 789 16.72 -30.64 -1.00
CA TYR A 789 17.64 -31.42 -1.82
C TYR A 789 18.90 -30.63 -2.19
N ALA A 790 18.74 -29.39 -2.66
CA ALA A 790 19.86 -28.51 -3.00
C ALA A 790 20.79 -28.29 -1.81
N TRP A 791 20.23 -28.08 -0.62
CA TRP A 791 21.00 -27.95 0.61
C TRP A 791 21.69 -29.26 1.01
N GLU A 792 20.97 -30.39 1.04
CA GLU A 792 21.52 -31.69 1.44
C GLU A 792 22.71 -32.13 0.58
N GLN A 793 22.63 -31.94 -0.74
CA GLN A 793 23.66 -32.37 -1.67
C GLN A 793 24.77 -31.33 -1.89
N GLY A 794 24.44 -30.03 -1.78
CA GLY A 794 25.36 -28.95 -2.13
C GLY A 794 26.13 -28.36 -0.94
N SER A 795 25.46 -28.21 0.20
CA SER A 795 26.01 -27.51 1.38
C SER A 795 26.09 -28.42 2.60
N GLY A 796 24.95 -28.95 3.07
CA GLY A 796 24.83 -29.75 4.29
C GLY A 796 25.11 -29.00 5.60
N MET A 797 25.51 -27.72 5.53
CA MET A 797 25.94 -26.93 6.69
C MET A 797 24.77 -26.25 7.40
N ASN A 798 24.85 -26.09 8.72
CA ASN A 798 23.87 -25.33 9.50
C ASN A 798 23.91 -23.82 9.22
N ASN A 799 25.07 -23.31 8.81
CA ASN A 799 25.28 -21.93 8.42
C ASN A 799 25.86 -21.90 7.01
N PHE A 800 25.22 -21.17 6.10
CA PHE A 800 25.60 -21.07 4.69
C PHE A 800 25.19 -19.72 4.12
N ASP A 801 25.78 -19.36 2.97
CA ASP A 801 25.39 -18.15 2.24
C ASP A 801 24.02 -18.32 1.58
N THR A 802 23.06 -17.49 2.00
CA THR A 802 21.68 -17.54 1.52
C THR A 802 21.56 -17.29 0.02
N ALA A 803 22.41 -16.40 -0.53
CA ALA A 803 22.40 -16.11 -1.96
C ALA A 803 22.87 -17.30 -2.80
N GLY A 804 23.93 -17.99 -2.38
CA GLY A 804 24.42 -19.21 -3.02
C GLY A 804 23.37 -20.31 -3.02
N GLY A 805 22.70 -20.52 -1.88
CA GLY A 805 21.58 -21.47 -1.80
C GLY A 805 20.41 -21.08 -2.70
N PHE A 806 20.01 -19.82 -2.70
CA PHE A 806 18.90 -19.34 -3.53
C PHE A 806 19.21 -19.46 -5.03
N ARG A 807 20.44 -19.12 -5.44
CA ARG A 807 20.92 -19.27 -6.81
C ARG A 807 20.88 -20.73 -7.25
N THR A 808 21.37 -21.64 -6.39
CA THR A 808 21.40 -23.08 -6.66
C THR A 808 20.00 -23.62 -6.94
N VAL A 809 18.99 -23.22 -6.16
CA VAL A 809 17.60 -23.65 -6.38
C VAL A 809 17.09 -23.16 -7.73
N LEU A 810 17.32 -21.89 -8.10
CA LEU A 810 16.91 -21.36 -9.40
C LEU A 810 17.62 -22.07 -10.55
N GLU A 811 18.91 -22.40 -10.41
CA GLU A 811 19.64 -23.18 -11.40
C GLU A 811 19.04 -24.59 -11.58
N LEU A 812 18.67 -25.28 -10.49
CA LEU A 812 17.98 -26.56 -10.58
C LEU A 812 16.63 -26.45 -11.29
N VAL A 813 15.87 -25.37 -11.03
CA VAL A 813 14.63 -25.08 -11.76
C VAL A 813 14.90 -24.94 -13.26
N THR A 814 16.01 -24.33 -13.68
CA THR A 814 16.35 -24.24 -15.12
C THR A 814 16.73 -25.59 -15.75
N LYS A 815 17.05 -26.59 -14.93
CA LYS A 815 17.41 -27.96 -15.33
C LYS A 815 16.29 -28.95 -15.01
N TYR A 816 15.04 -28.50 -14.91
CA TYR A 816 13.90 -29.32 -14.49
C TYR A 816 13.74 -30.62 -15.28
N GLU A 817 14.04 -30.60 -16.59
CA GLU A 817 13.97 -31.78 -17.48
C GLU A 817 14.93 -32.90 -17.06
N GLN A 818 15.92 -32.59 -16.22
CA GLN A 818 16.89 -33.55 -15.70
C GLN A 818 16.54 -34.03 -14.29
N LEU A 819 15.60 -33.40 -13.57
CA LEU A 819 15.39 -33.68 -12.15
C LEU A 819 14.75 -35.04 -11.90
N CYS A 820 15.42 -35.85 -11.08
CA CYS A 820 14.88 -37.09 -10.49
C CYS A 820 15.35 -37.18 -9.04
N ILE A 821 14.46 -36.83 -8.11
CA ILE A 821 14.76 -36.64 -6.69
C ILE A 821 13.81 -37.49 -5.85
N PHE A 822 14.34 -38.20 -4.86
CA PHE A 822 13.56 -38.98 -3.89
C PHE A 822 14.36 -39.20 -2.59
N TRP A 823 13.66 -39.57 -1.52
CA TRP A 823 14.27 -39.89 -0.24
C TRP A 823 13.85 -41.28 0.21
N THR A 824 14.76 -42.00 0.87
CA THR A 824 14.50 -43.36 1.38
C THR A 824 14.21 -43.41 2.88
N VAL A 825 13.77 -42.28 3.45
CA VAL A 825 13.60 -42.11 4.91
C VAL A 825 12.37 -42.83 5.47
N ASN A 826 11.28 -42.92 4.70
CA ASN A 826 10.04 -43.58 5.15
C ASN A 826 9.69 -44.83 4.34
N TYR A 827 10.14 -44.91 3.09
CA TYR A 827 10.03 -46.05 2.19
C TYR A 827 11.40 -46.26 1.53
N ASN A 828 11.75 -47.49 1.15
CA ASN A 828 13.06 -47.78 0.56
C ASN A 828 12.97 -48.90 -0.50
N PHE A 829 14.10 -49.24 -1.12
CA PHE A 829 14.19 -50.29 -2.15
C PHE A 829 14.44 -51.68 -1.56
N GLU A 830 14.33 -51.89 -0.24
CA GLU A 830 14.61 -53.19 0.39
C GLU A 830 13.43 -54.14 0.21
N VAL A 831 12.20 -53.64 0.37
CA VAL A 831 10.97 -54.44 0.22
C VAL A 831 10.61 -54.57 -1.25
N GLU A 832 10.46 -55.79 -1.76
CA GLU A 832 10.29 -56.06 -3.20
C GLU A 832 9.07 -55.35 -3.83
N LEU A 833 7.93 -55.32 -3.14
CA LEU A 833 6.74 -54.58 -3.60
C LEU A 833 7.04 -53.07 -3.77
N MET A 834 7.73 -52.48 -2.79
CA MET A 834 8.08 -51.07 -2.79
C MET A 834 9.17 -50.79 -3.82
N ARG A 835 10.20 -51.63 -3.93
CA ARG A 835 11.26 -51.54 -4.94
C ARG A 835 10.66 -51.49 -6.35
N LYS A 836 9.83 -52.47 -6.71
CA LYS A 836 9.15 -52.49 -8.01
C LYS A 836 8.35 -51.21 -8.23
N PHE A 837 7.62 -50.76 -7.21
CA PHE A 837 6.84 -49.53 -7.31
C PHE A 837 7.70 -48.28 -7.51
N LEU A 838 8.72 -48.05 -6.69
CA LEU A 838 9.61 -46.89 -6.79
C LEU A 838 10.37 -46.86 -8.13
N LEU A 839 10.81 -48.01 -8.63
CA LEU A 839 11.42 -48.11 -9.96
C LEU A 839 10.47 -47.59 -11.06
N THR A 840 9.16 -47.90 -10.98
CA THR A 840 8.19 -47.30 -11.91
C THR A 840 8.01 -45.79 -11.71
N GLN A 841 8.13 -45.29 -10.47
CA GLN A 841 7.98 -43.85 -10.19
C GLN A 841 9.15 -43.04 -10.75
N ILE A 842 10.39 -43.48 -10.54
CA ILE A 842 11.60 -42.75 -10.98
C ILE A 842 11.82 -42.79 -12.50
N GLN A 843 11.13 -43.70 -13.21
CA GLN A 843 11.14 -43.79 -14.67
C GLN A 843 10.09 -42.88 -15.34
N LYS A 844 9.25 -42.19 -14.56
CA LYS A 844 8.26 -41.23 -15.10
C LYS A 844 8.95 -40.04 -15.79
N THR A 845 8.17 -39.36 -16.63
CA THR A 845 8.59 -38.11 -17.27
C THR A 845 9.06 -37.10 -16.23
N ARG A 846 10.23 -36.51 -16.46
CA ARG A 846 10.86 -35.54 -15.57
C ARG A 846 10.18 -34.16 -15.69
N PRO A 847 10.18 -33.35 -14.62
CA PRO A 847 10.84 -33.57 -13.33
C PRO A 847 10.08 -34.59 -12.48
N VAL A 848 10.81 -35.50 -11.84
CA VAL A 848 10.28 -36.40 -10.80
C VAL A 848 10.82 -35.94 -9.45
N ILE A 849 9.93 -35.60 -8.54
CA ILE A 849 10.28 -35.25 -7.15
C ILE A 849 9.30 -35.99 -6.25
N LEU A 850 9.75 -37.10 -5.65
CA LEU A 850 8.89 -37.91 -4.80
C LEU A 850 8.80 -37.32 -3.39
N ASP A 851 7.57 -37.24 -2.88
CA ASP A 851 7.30 -36.85 -1.51
C ASP A 851 7.95 -37.84 -0.54
N PRO A 852 8.81 -37.40 0.39
CA PRO A 852 9.48 -38.26 1.37
C PRO A 852 8.52 -39.02 2.31
N ALA A 853 7.23 -38.67 2.35
CA ALA A 853 6.20 -39.29 3.17
C ALA A 853 5.19 -40.16 2.40
N ASP A 854 4.95 -39.87 1.12
CA ASP A 854 4.00 -40.57 0.25
C ASP A 854 4.70 -41.02 -1.04
N PRO A 855 4.99 -42.33 -1.22
CA PRO A 855 5.70 -42.83 -2.39
C PRO A 855 4.91 -42.69 -3.69
N THR A 856 3.60 -42.43 -3.64
CA THR A 856 2.76 -42.16 -4.81
C THR A 856 2.75 -40.67 -5.21
N GLY A 857 3.19 -39.80 -4.30
CA GLY A 857 3.17 -38.35 -4.44
C GLY A 857 4.38 -37.82 -5.22
N ASP A 858 4.35 -37.92 -6.54
CA ASP A 858 5.29 -37.17 -7.39
C ASP A 858 4.82 -35.71 -7.53
N VAL A 859 5.49 -34.81 -6.80
CA VAL A 859 5.24 -33.37 -6.83
C VAL A 859 6.01 -32.65 -7.94
N GLY A 860 6.99 -33.32 -8.57
CA GLY A 860 7.66 -32.84 -9.78
C GLY A 860 6.72 -32.88 -10.97
N GLY A 861 6.01 -34.00 -11.13
CA GLY A 861 4.81 -34.11 -11.94
C GLY A 861 5.00 -34.16 -13.44
N GLY A 862 6.23 -34.18 -13.95
CA GLY A 862 6.49 -34.17 -15.39
C GLY A 862 5.83 -32.97 -16.08
N ASP A 863 5.16 -33.24 -17.21
CA ASP A 863 4.46 -32.23 -18.01
C ASP A 863 3.13 -31.76 -17.40
N ARG A 864 2.73 -32.27 -16.23
CA ARG A 864 1.51 -31.80 -15.55
C ARG A 864 1.61 -30.34 -15.12
N TRP A 865 2.82 -29.83 -14.94
CA TRP A 865 3.10 -28.47 -14.48
C TRP A 865 4.01 -27.72 -15.45
N CYS A 866 3.79 -26.42 -15.60
CA CYS A 866 4.55 -25.56 -16.51
C CYS A 866 5.92 -25.15 -15.92
N TRP A 867 6.80 -26.13 -15.66
CA TRP A 867 8.17 -25.89 -15.18
C TRP A 867 8.99 -25.04 -16.16
N ASN A 868 8.74 -25.16 -17.47
CA ASN A 868 9.37 -24.35 -18.51
C ASN A 868 9.18 -22.83 -18.30
N LEU A 869 8.00 -22.39 -17.86
CA LEU A 869 7.74 -20.98 -17.55
C LEU A 869 8.50 -20.53 -16.30
N LEU A 870 8.52 -21.38 -15.27
CA LEU A 870 9.27 -21.10 -14.04
C LEU A 870 10.79 -21.06 -14.30
N ALA A 871 11.28 -21.91 -15.21
CA ALA A 871 12.67 -21.90 -15.68
C ALA A 871 13.02 -20.63 -16.46
N LYS A 872 12.10 -20.11 -17.29
CA LYS A 872 12.29 -18.82 -17.97
C LYS A 872 12.42 -17.68 -16.97
N GLU A 873 11.55 -17.63 -15.96
CA GLU A 873 11.66 -16.64 -14.87
C GLU A 873 12.97 -16.80 -14.09
N ALA A 874 13.38 -18.03 -13.76
CA ALA A 874 14.64 -18.28 -13.05
C ALA A 874 15.86 -17.74 -13.84
N LYS A 875 15.86 -17.87 -15.18
CA LYS A 875 16.91 -17.31 -16.05
C LYS A 875 16.96 -15.77 -15.99
N GLU A 876 15.81 -15.10 -16.02
CA GLU A 876 15.73 -13.64 -15.85
C GLU A 876 16.30 -13.20 -14.49
N TRP A 877 16.11 -14.01 -13.46
CA TRP A 877 16.60 -13.72 -12.12
C TRP A 877 18.12 -13.83 -11.95
N PHE A 878 18.87 -14.43 -12.88
CA PHE A 878 20.33 -14.47 -12.75
C PHE A 878 21.01 -13.10 -12.86
N SER A 879 20.34 -12.09 -13.43
CA SER A 879 20.80 -10.70 -13.42
C SER A 879 20.35 -9.90 -12.19
N SER A 880 19.68 -10.53 -11.23
CA SER A 880 19.22 -9.92 -9.98
C SER A 880 20.39 -9.50 -9.08
N SER A 881 20.19 -8.41 -8.32
CA SER A 881 21.13 -7.99 -7.27
C SER A 881 21.30 -9.05 -6.18
N CYS A 882 20.36 -9.99 -6.04
CA CYS A 882 20.46 -11.11 -5.11
C CYS A 882 21.71 -11.98 -5.37
N PHE A 883 22.19 -12.01 -6.61
CA PHE A 883 23.29 -12.88 -7.04
C PHE A 883 24.56 -12.09 -7.36
N ILE A 884 24.65 -10.85 -6.89
CA ILE A 884 25.86 -10.03 -6.96
C ILE A 884 26.32 -9.80 -5.53
N ASN A 885 27.57 -10.15 -5.24
CA ASN A 885 28.17 -9.95 -3.92
C ASN A 885 28.55 -8.48 -3.68
N GLY A 886 28.96 -8.16 -2.44
CA GLY A 886 29.33 -6.78 -2.06
C GLY A 886 30.49 -6.18 -2.86
N SER A 887 31.26 -7.00 -3.57
CA SER A 887 32.35 -6.60 -4.46
C SER A 887 31.98 -6.61 -5.95
N GLY A 888 30.71 -6.83 -6.29
CA GLY A 888 30.21 -6.76 -7.67
C GLY A 888 30.31 -8.05 -8.49
N TYR A 889 30.80 -9.16 -7.90
CA TYR A 889 30.97 -10.44 -8.59
C TYR A 889 29.74 -11.37 -8.44
N PRO A 890 29.48 -12.24 -9.44
CA PRO A 890 28.43 -13.24 -9.35
C PRO A 890 28.64 -14.20 -8.18
N VAL A 891 27.58 -14.40 -7.39
CA VAL A 891 27.53 -15.42 -6.34
C VAL A 891 27.61 -16.80 -6.98
N GLN A 892 28.45 -17.67 -6.42
CA GLN A 892 28.64 -19.03 -6.92
C GLN A 892 27.54 -19.98 -6.39
N PRO A 893 26.93 -20.80 -7.27
CA PRO A 893 25.99 -21.83 -6.85
C PRO A 893 26.72 -23.02 -6.19
N TRP A 894 25.99 -23.83 -5.42
CA TRP A 894 26.48 -25.11 -4.92
C TRP A 894 26.53 -26.15 -6.05
N ARG A 895 27.43 -27.12 -5.93
CA ARG A 895 27.48 -28.27 -6.84
C ARG A 895 26.45 -29.30 -6.41
N VAL A 896 25.33 -29.36 -7.12
CA VAL A 896 24.22 -30.28 -6.83
C VAL A 896 23.97 -31.18 -8.05
N PRO A 897 23.95 -32.51 -7.89
CA PRO A 897 23.52 -33.44 -8.94
C PRO A 897 22.07 -33.19 -9.35
N THR A 898 21.71 -33.43 -10.62
CA THR A 898 20.31 -33.31 -11.07
C THR A 898 19.54 -34.63 -10.97
N VAL A 899 20.24 -35.75 -10.84
CA VAL A 899 19.67 -37.11 -10.82
C VAL A 899 20.17 -37.87 -9.62
N GLN A 900 19.25 -38.48 -8.87
CA GLN A 900 19.57 -39.54 -7.92
C GLN A 900 19.35 -40.91 -8.57
N THR A 901 20.30 -41.81 -8.34
CA THR A 901 20.20 -43.24 -8.66
C THR A 901 19.98 -44.05 -7.37
N PRO A 902 19.39 -45.26 -7.43
CA PRO A 902 19.14 -46.08 -6.24
C PRO A 902 20.38 -46.31 -5.34
N GLY A 903 21.59 -46.34 -5.92
CA GLY A 903 22.85 -46.46 -5.18
C GLY A 903 23.41 -45.16 -4.58
N SER A 904 22.88 -43.99 -4.98
CA SER A 904 23.34 -42.68 -4.51
C SER A 904 22.67 -42.19 -3.22
N CYS A 905 21.71 -42.95 -2.68
CA CYS A 905 20.82 -42.50 -1.62
C CYS A 905 21.29 -42.86 -0.19
N GLY A 906 22.49 -43.44 -0.04
CA GLY A 906 22.96 -43.98 1.24
C GLY A 906 24.46 -43.83 1.46
N ALA A 907 24.93 -42.63 1.79
CA ALA A 907 26.13 -42.43 2.61
C ALA A 907 26.18 -40.98 3.10
N ARG A 908 25.81 -40.77 4.37
CA ARG A 908 26.06 -39.61 5.26
C ARG A 908 24.78 -39.07 5.87
N VAL A 909 24.31 -39.69 6.97
CA VAL A 909 24.09 -39.04 8.28
C VAL A 909 23.98 -40.15 9.36
N TYR A 910 25.00 -40.26 10.23
CA TYR A 910 24.84 -40.48 11.67
C TYR A 910 25.83 -39.57 12.40
N PRO A 911 25.47 -38.95 13.54
CA PRO A 911 26.42 -38.18 14.33
C PRO A 911 27.23 -39.13 15.20
N VAL A 912 28.55 -39.17 15.03
CA VAL A 912 29.46 -39.71 16.03
C VAL A 912 30.51 -38.65 16.35
N VAL A 913 30.65 -38.47 17.66
CA VAL A 913 31.60 -37.70 18.46
C VAL A 913 32.97 -37.49 17.78
N ASN A 914 33.50 -36.27 17.99
CA ASN A 914 34.89 -35.83 17.81
C ASN A 914 35.91 -36.92 17.48
N GLU A 915 36.60 -36.76 16.37
CA GLU A 915 38.07 -36.82 16.34
C GLU A 915 38.63 -36.13 15.08
N THR A 916 39.82 -35.57 15.26
CA THR A 916 40.57 -34.58 14.48
C THR A 916 41.18 -35.10 13.15
N PHE A 917 41.08 -34.29 12.07
CA PHE A 917 41.98 -34.05 10.88
C PHE A 917 42.93 -35.14 10.28
N PRO A 918 43.52 -34.99 9.05
CA PRO A 918 43.21 -34.14 7.87
C PRO A 918 43.26 -34.86 6.48
N VAL A 919 42.70 -34.17 5.47
CA VAL A 919 43.09 -34.03 4.04
C VAL A 919 43.92 -35.15 3.35
N SER A 920 43.36 -35.79 2.31
CA SER A 920 44.03 -35.92 1.00
C SER A 920 43.01 -36.14 -0.12
N CYS A 921 43.24 -35.44 -1.22
CA CYS A 921 42.43 -35.41 -2.43
C CYS A 921 43.10 -36.35 -3.43
N HIS A 922 42.48 -37.46 -3.82
CA HIS A 922 42.88 -38.17 -5.03
C HIS A 922 41.69 -38.66 -5.84
N SER A 923 41.70 -38.17 -7.08
CA SER A 923 40.89 -38.49 -8.24
C SER A 923 40.95 -39.98 -8.56
N THR A 924 39.82 -40.61 -8.87
CA THR A 924 39.80 -41.69 -9.85
C THR A 924 38.43 -41.77 -10.52
N LEU A 925 38.43 -41.52 -11.83
CA LEU A 925 37.39 -41.92 -12.77
C LEU A 925 37.20 -43.45 -12.69
N ILE A 926 35.98 -43.93 -12.93
CA ILE A 926 35.65 -44.93 -13.96
C ILE A 926 34.12 -45.16 -13.93
N TRP A 927 33.51 -44.95 -15.09
CA TRP A 927 32.16 -45.38 -15.46
C TRP A 927 32.21 -46.80 -16.03
N GLN A 928 31.21 -47.63 -15.70
CA GLN A 928 30.68 -48.84 -16.39
C GLN A 928 29.85 -49.61 -15.33
N TYR A 929 28.57 -49.95 -15.43
CA TYR A 929 27.57 -50.11 -16.50
C TYR A 929 26.19 -49.64 -16.01
#